data_AF-A0AAV6R0V8-F1
#
_entry.id   AF-A0AAV6R0V8-F1
#
_cell.length_a   1.000
_cell.length_b   1.000
_cell.length_c   1.000
_cell.angle_alpha   90.00
_cell.angle_beta   90.00
_cell.angle_gamma   90.00
#
_symmetry.space_group_name_H-M   'P 1'
#
loop_
_entity.id
_entity.type
_entity.pdbx_description
1 polymer ?
#
loop_
_entity_poly.entity_id
_entity_poly.type
_entity_poly.pdbx_seq_one_letter_code
_entity_poly.pdbx_strand_id
1 'polypeptide(L)'
;MGLNDSSPGTMRNGRGLSDQWAESVVVRPRTTERHITVHKRLVLGFALSILTLIIVTAVAVVLSIRFEECDGQNREAAAGGSGSRGSGGSAKLNGSRGERTGERGDEEAAVQPWRNLRLPGSVRPRHYDLRLAVYMDNFTFSGEVSIELECVNATRFIVLHADRLEVDRVTVTAEGGVGGRPNNRPGGGVMRVHRHFAFPANQMYVVVLHREMKPMRVYRLNVSFDAAIEDELLGFFRSSYTLQRERRYLAVTQFSPIHARKAFPCFDEPVYKATFSLALRHDQQYTSLSNMPVESSSLPDDDGTVTNRFARTPRMSTYYLAWAVCNFTYKETQTDGGVTIRLYARPDAISSGAGDYALHITKRLLGFYQDYFKVQYSLPKLDLLAVPKHPYAAMENWGLSVFVEQKILLDAEVSSSSYQMELTMVVVHEICHQWFGDLVTPVWWEDVWLKEGFAHFFEYVGTDFLFPKWNMEKQRFLTDVLHEVMLLDGLSSSHPISQEVEQATDINRVFDWIAYKKGAALIRMLANVMGQPLFQKGLNDYLLSHMYGNAARDDLWRKLSQAMRSEGRDIDIGEMMDRWTLQMGYPVVTISKNQSEQLPTRYITISQEHFLYGQEVRNSNNDSLRWQVPLTVAVGNMSTTSLQSLIWINNRTETHRIALMGDNTWLLGNVNQTGYFRVNYDLQNWKLLIQQLHGNPQIISVGNRAGLIDDAFNLARAGYLPQGIPLQLIGYLPEETSFLPWHAASRALYQLDKLLDRTEEYSLFSDYVLKQVAARYHQMGWPTNGPGSEGSVLQASYQTEYEHTHTHTHYTHTCLCAFFGPHKVSCPQGAAAGAHHARVQLREQTVPPSGRRLHL
;
A
#
# COMPACT_ATOMS: atom_id res chain seq x y z
N MET A 1 61.09 -14.14 -20.74
CA MET A 1 61.68 -15.24 -19.95
C MET A 1 60.77 -15.43 -18.74
N GLY A 2 59.69 -16.20 -18.86
CA GLY A 2 59.56 -17.64 -18.57
C GLY A 2 58.49 -17.76 -17.47
N LEU A 3 57.23 -18.13 -17.76
CA LEU A 3 56.63 -19.49 -17.71
C LEU A 3 56.73 -20.08 -16.29
N ASN A 4 55.73 -20.68 -15.61
CA ASN A 4 54.33 -21.11 -15.76
C ASN A 4 53.84 -21.32 -14.29
N ASP A 5 52.57 -21.20 -13.90
CA ASP A 5 51.50 -22.23 -13.90
C ASP A 5 50.27 -21.56 -13.21
N SER A 6 49.08 -21.44 -13.79
CA SER A 6 48.01 -22.40 -14.12
C SER A 6 46.86 -22.52 -13.06
N SER A 7 45.66 -22.17 -13.55
CA SER A 7 44.24 -22.09 -13.08
C SER A 7 43.68 -23.29 -12.27
N PRO A 8 42.42 -23.32 -11.70
CA PRO A 8 41.10 -22.79 -12.18
C PRO A 8 40.22 -22.14 -11.07
N GLY A 9 39.08 -21.44 -11.25
CA GLY A 9 37.95 -21.57 -12.16
C GLY A 9 36.71 -22.07 -11.38
N THR A 10 35.86 -21.16 -10.84
CA THR A 10 34.53 -21.48 -10.25
C THR A 10 33.62 -20.25 -10.40
N MET A 11 32.74 -20.24 -11.41
CA MET A 11 31.32 -20.60 -11.36
C MET A 11 30.43 -19.65 -10.55
N ARG A 12 29.80 -18.75 -11.31
CA ARG A 12 28.48 -18.15 -11.06
C ARG A 12 27.42 -19.25 -10.95
N ASN A 13 26.61 -19.22 -9.89
CA ASN A 13 25.14 -19.31 -9.97
C ASN A 13 24.49 -19.16 -8.58
N GLY A 14 23.35 -18.48 -8.58
CA GLY A 14 22.48 -18.28 -7.42
C GLY A 14 21.40 -17.25 -7.75
N ARG A 15 20.58 -17.52 -8.77
CA ARG A 15 19.37 -16.74 -9.09
C ARG A 15 18.31 -17.05 -8.04
N GLY A 16 18.02 -16.09 -7.17
CA GLY A 16 16.80 -16.04 -6.37
C GLY A 16 15.67 -15.37 -7.15
N LEU A 17 14.52 -16.02 -7.16
CA LEU A 17 13.26 -15.57 -7.73
C LEU A 17 12.59 -14.56 -6.77
N SER A 18 12.38 -13.32 -7.21
CA SER A 18 11.14 -12.52 -6.96
C SER A 18 11.27 -11.13 -7.61
N ASP A 19 11.24 -11.07 -8.94
CA ASP A 19 11.02 -9.82 -9.68
C ASP A 19 9.72 -9.95 -10.46
N GLN A 20 8.61 -9.72 -9.76
CA GLN A 20 7.38 -9.20 -10.35
C GLN A 20 6.88 -8.14 -9.36
N TRP A 21 6.29 -7.06 -9.87
CA TRP A 21 5.80 -5.89 -9.13
C TRP A 21 6.78 -4.71 -8.96
N ALA A 22 7.50 -4.34 -10.02
CA ALA A 22 7.95 -2.96 -10.22
C ALA A 22 8.39 -2.71 -11.68
N GLU A 23 7.55 -2.97 -12.68
CA GLU A 23 7.76 -2.44 -14.03
C GLU A 23 6.50 -2.62 -14.90
N SER A 24 5.62 -1.63 -14.88
CA SER A 24 4.72 -1.38 -16.01
C SER A 24 4.36 0.09 -16.03
N VAL A 25 5.05 0.86 -16.87
CA VAL A 25 4.52 1.87 -17.82
C VAL A 25 5.75 2.62 -18.34
N VAL A 26 6.21 2.25 -19.54
CA VAL A 26 6.71 3.10 -20.65
C VAL A 26 7.27 2.12 -21.69
N VAL A 27 6.51 1.85 -22.77
CA VAL A 27 7.02 1.07 -23.91
C VAL A 27 7.21 2.02 -25.09
N ARG A 28 8.47 2.26 -25.47
CA ARG A 28 8.83 2.88 -26.77
C ARG A 28 8.86 1.79 -27.85
N PRO A 29 8.40 2.07 -29.09
CA PRO A 29 8.45 1.09 -30.17
C PRO A 29 9.88 0.98 -30.75
N ARG A 30 10.36 -0.25 -31.00
CA ARG A 30 11.63 -0.51 -31.69
C ARG A 30 11.42 -1.34 -32.96
N THR A 31 12.16 -0.94 -33.97
CA THR A 31 12.26 -1.48 -35.33
C THR A 31 12.86 -2.88 -35.38
N THR A 32 12.26 -3.73 -36.21
CA THR A 32 12.56 -5.16 -36.40
C THR A 32 13.49 -5.37 -37.59
N GLU A 33 14.63 -6.06 -37.36
CA GLU A 33 15.24 -6.98 -38.34
C GLU A 33 16.41 -7.81 -37.76
N ARG A 34 17.01 -7.39 -36.63
CA ARG A 34 18.13 -8.13 -35.99
C ARG A 34 17.74 -9.30 -35.05
N HIS A 35 16.45 -9.55 -34.79
CA HIS A 35 16.00 -10.45 -33.71
C HIS A 35 15.80 -11.92 -34.09
N ILE A 36 15.74 -12.27 -35.38
CA ILE A 36 15.38 -13.65 -35.81
C ILE A 36 16.49 -14.67 -35.49
N THR A 37 17.77 -14.26 -35.54
CA THR A 37 18.91 -15.14 -35.27
C THR A 37 19.14 -15.38 -33.77
N VAL A 38 18.74 -14.43 -32.92
CA VAL A 38 18.86 -14.55 -31.45
C VAL A 38 17.77 -15.50 -30.91
N HIS A 39 16.55 -15.45 -31.46
CA HIS A 39 15.45 -16.33 -31.05
C HIS A 39 15.75 -17.81 -31.29
N LYS A 40 16.36 -18.19 -32.42
CA LYS A 40 16.71 -19.60 -32.69
C LYS A 40 17.75 -20.16 -31.70
N ARG A 41 18.71 -19.35 -31.25
CA ARG A 41 19.70 -19.76 -30.24
C ARG A 41 19.10 -19.85 -28.84
N LEU A 42 18.15 -18.98 -28.51
CA LEU A 42 17.45 -18.99 -27.23
C LEU A 42 16.52 -20.21 -27.10
N VAL A 43 15.79 -20.56 -28.17
CA VAL A 43 14.92 -21.75 -28.20
C VAL A 43 15.75 -23.04 -28.06
N LEU A 44 16.92 -23.12 -28.73
CA LEU A 44 17.82 -24.27 -28.60
C LEU A 44 18.42 -24.38 -27.17
N GLY A 45 18.78 -23.25 -26.56
CA GLY A 45 19.25 -23.22 -25.18
C GLY A 45 18.17 -23.63 -24.17
N PHE A 46 16.92 -23.25 -24.44
CA PHE A 46 15.77 -23.63 -23.59
C PHE A 46 15.46 -25.13 -23.70
N ALA A 47 15.49 -25.68 -24.92
CA ALA A 47 15.29 -27.11 -25.16
C ALA A 47 16.37 -27.97 -24.49
N LEU A 48 17.65 -27.55 -24.55
CA LEU A 48 18.74 -28.23 -23.86
C LEU A 48 18.60 -28.17 -22.33
N SER A 49 18.13 -27.04 -21.80
CA SER A 49 17.90 -26.87 -20.35
C SER A 49 16.81 -27.79 -19.82
N ILE A 50 15.71 -27.95 -20.58
CA ILE A 50 14.63 -28.89 -20.25
C ILE A 50 15.15 -30.34 -20.28
N LEU A 51 15.94 -30.70 -21.30
CA LEU A 51 16.51 -32.04 -21.41
C LEU A 51 17.45 -32.35 -20.23
N THR A 52 18.30 -31.40 -19.82
CA THR A 52 19.15 -31.57 -18.64
C THR A 52 18.34 -31.69 -17.34
N LEU A 53 17.23 -30.95 -17.21
CA LEU A 53 16.38 -31.03 -16.04
C LEU A 53 15.77 -32.44 -15.92
N ILE A 54 15.26 -33.00 -17.03
CA ILE A 54 14.67 -34.34 -17.09
C ILE A 54 15.72 -35.42 -16.73
N ILE A 55 16.96 -35.28 -17.18
CA ILE A 55 18.03 -36.22 -16.85
C ILE A 55 18.36 -36.14 -15.35
N VAL A 56 18.44 -34.94 -14.78
CA VAL A 56 18.72 -34.77 -13.35
C VAL A 56 17.61 -35.35 -12.47
N THR A 57 16.33 -35.14 -12.82
CA THR A 57 15.22 -35.76 -12.10
C THR A 57 15.21 -37.28 -12.26
N ALA A 58 15.50 -37.82 -13.44
CA ALA A 58 15.60 -39.27 -13.63
C ALA A 58 16.73 -39.88 -12.78
N VAL A 59 17.89 -39.23 -12.69
CA VAL A 59 19.00 -39.67 -11.83
C VAL A 59 18.62 -39.57 -10.35
N ALA A 60 17.94 -38.49 -9.93
CA ALA A 60 17.47 -38.34 -8.55
C ALA A 60 16.48 -39.46 -8.16
N VAL A 61 15.54 -39.81 -9.05
CA VAL A 61 14.60 -40.91 -8.82
C VAL A 61 15.31 -42.26 -8.73
N VAL A 62 16.29 -42.53 -9.60
CA VAL A 62 17.09 -43.76 -9.53
C VAL A 62 17.91 -43.84 -8.23
N LEU A 63 18.46 -42.71 -7.77
CA LEU A 63 19.18 -42.64 -6.50
C LEU A 63 18.23 -42.83 -5.29
N SER A 64 17.01 -42.28 -5.34
CA SER A 64 16.00 -42.49 -4.29
C SER A 64 15.58 -43.95 -4.17
N ILE A 65 15.41 -44.66 -5.29
CA ILE A 65 15.07 -46.10 -5.29
C ILE A 65 16.24 -46.94 -4.70
N ARG A 66 17.49 -46.54 -4.96
CA ARG A 66 18.69 -47.20 -4.38
C ARG A 66 18.84 -46.97 -2.87
N PHE A 67 18.35 -45.86 -2.33
CA PHE A 67 18.38 -45.60 -0.89
C PHE A 67 17.30 -46.39 -0.13
N GLU A 68 16.14 -46.66 -0.74
CA GLU A 68 15.11 -47.55 -0.15
C GLU A 68 15.58 -49.01 -0.05
N GLU A 69 16.39 -49.50 -1.00
CA GLU A 69 16.99 -50.85 -0.91
C GLU A 69 18.01 -50.99 0.24
N CYS A 70 18.69 -49.90 0.63
CA CYS A 70 19.65 -49.89 1.74
C CYS A 70 18.98 -49.81 3.12
N ASP A 71 17.78 -49.22 3.21
CA ASP A 71 17.04 -49.10 4.49
C ASP A 71 16.21 -50.36 4.80
N GLY A 72 15.92 -51.19 3.78
CA GLY A 72 15.25 -52.48 3.92
C GLY A 72 16.10 -53.57 4.62
N GLN A 73 17.44 -53.51 4.50
CA GLN A 73 18.33 -54.51 5.12
C GLN A 73 18.55 -54.31 6.63
N ASN A 74 18.25 -53.13 7.19
CA ASN A 74 18.37 -52.87 8.63
C ASN A 74 17.10 -53.18 9.44
N ARG A 75 15.98 -53.52 8.79
CA ARG A 75 14.68 -53.77 9.46
C ARG A 75 14.34 -55.24 9.70
N GLU A 76 15.07 -56.20 9.13
CA GLU A 76 14.83 -57.63 9.35
C GLU A 76 15.49 -58.22 10.62
N ALA A 77 16.25 -57.42 11.38
CA ALA A 77 16.90 -57.88 12.62
C ALA A 77 16.09 -57.63 13.92
N ALA A 78 14.91 -56.99 13.86
CA ALA A 78 14.24 -56.47 15.07
C ALA A 78 12.78 -56.93 15.32
N ALA A 79 12.24 -57.90 14.59
CA ALA A 79 10.85 -58.34 14.79
C ALA A 79 10.68 -59.86 14.76
N GLY A 80 11.02 -60.51 15.87
CA GLY A 80 10.62 -61.89 16.16
C GLY A 80 10.04 -61.99 17.57
N GLY A 81 8.73 -62.20 17.70
CA GLY A 81 8.15 -62.60 18.98
C GLY A 81 6.66 -62.33 19.21
N SER A 82 5.81 -63.26 18.74
CA SER A 82 4.48 -63.64 19.28
C SER A 82 3.36 -62.58 19.31
N GLY A 83 2.06 -62.88 19.05
CA GLY A 83 1.35 -64.13 18.85
C GLY A 83 -0.09 -64.03 19.40
N SER A 84 -1.07 -63.93 18.49
CA SER A 84 -2.38 -64.62 18.46
C SER A 84 -3.53 -64.36 19.50
N ARG A 85 -4.75 -64.15 18.90
CA ARG A 85 -6.16 -64.50 19.31
C ARG A 85 -6.84 -63.65 20.41
N GLY A 86 -8.12 -63.27 20.35
CA GLY A 86 -9.22 -63.45 19.38
C GLY A 86 -10.57 -62.87 19.88
N SER A 87 -11.51 -62.66 18.95
CA SER A 87 -13.00 -62.72 19.02
C SER A 87 -13.83 -62.12 20.18
N GLY A 88 -14.64 -61.10 19.85
CA GLY A 88 -16.13 -61.12 19.92
C GLY A 88 -16.87 -60.64 21.19
N GLY A 89 -17.91 -59.81 21.02
CA GLY A 89 -19.06 -59.74 21.94
C GLY A 89 -19.61 -58.34 22.31
N SER A 90 -20.94 -58.20 22.19
CA SER A 90 -21.76 -56.98 22.29
C SER A 90 -22.10 -56.48 23.72
N ALA A 91 -22.48 -55.19 23.79
CA ALA A 91 -23.53 -54.56 24.63
C ALA A 91 -23.19 -53.77 25.93
N LYS A 92 -23.52 -52.48 25.85
CA LYS A 92 -24.17 -51.54 26.81
C LYS A 92 -23.54 -51.14 28.17
N LEU A 93 -23.49 -49.80 28.30
CA LEU A 93 -23.78 -48.91 29.46
C LEU A 93 -22.64 -48.50 30.42
N ASN A 94 -22.51 -47.17 30.49
CA ASN A 94 -22.04 -46.28 31.57
C ASN A 94 -20.54 -46.17 31.89
N GLY A 95 -20.06 -44.93 31.79
CA GLY A 95 -19.26 -44.33 32.86
C GLY A 95 -17.85 -43.85 32.48
N SER A 96 -17.75 -42.55 32.19
CA SER A 96 -16.65 -41.64 32.57
C SER A 96 -15.27 -41.72 31.89
N ARG A 97 -14.65 -40.54 31.77
CA ARG A 97 -13.32 -40.19 31.24
C ARG A 97 -13.18 -40.15 29.72
N GLY A 98 -13.65 -39.04 29.15
CA GLY A 98 -13.05 -38.50 27.94
C GLY A 98 -11.65 -37.96 28.27
N GLU A 99 -10.64 -38.49 27.60
CA GLU A 99 -9.27 -38.02 27.63
C GLU A 99 -9.18 -36.61 27.06
N ARG A 100 -8.56 -35.72 27.84
CA ARG A 100 -8.05 -34.42 27.43
C ARG A 100 -6.88 -34.64 26.47
N THR A 101 -7.13 -34.59 25.17
CA THR A 101 -6.08 -34.47 24.14
C THR A 101 -5.90 -33.03 23.65
N GLY A 102 -6.37 -32.03 24.41
CA GLY A 102 -6.17 -30.60 24.15
C GLY A 102 -5.15 -29.90 25.07
N GLU A 103 -4.87 -30.43 26.27
CA GLU A 103 -4.04 -29.72 27.26
C GLU A 103 -2.51 -29.93 27.10
N ARG A 104 -2.07 -30.96 26.36
CA ARG A 104 -0.63 -31.26 26.23
C ARG A 104 0.15 -30.29 25.35
N GLY A 105 -0.49 -29.68 24.35
CA GLY A 105 0.15 -28.68 23.48
C GLY A 105 0.39 -27.36 24.21
N ASP A 106 -0.57 -26.94 25.03
CA ASP A 106 -0.49 -25.69 25.81
C ASP A 106 0.49 -25.81 26.99
N GLU A 107 0.61 -26.99 27.62
CA GLU A 107 1.61 -27.23 28.67
C GLU A 107 3.04 -27.31 28.12
N GLU A 108 3.29 -27.87 26.93
CA GLU A 108 4.63 -27.86 26.31
C GLU A 108 5.06 -26.46 25.83
N ALA A 109 4.13 -25.65 25.30
CA ALA A 109 4.38 -24.26 24.95
C ALA A 109 4.73 -23.39 26.17
N ALA A 110 4.18 -23.70 27.34
CA ALA A 110 4.53 -23.03 28.61
C ALA A 110 5.98 -23.31 29.07
N VAL A 111 6.61 -24.42 28.63
CA VAL A 111 7.98 -24.78 29.01
C VAL A 111 9.04 -24.01 28.20
N GLN A 112 8.73 -23.57 26.98
CA GLN A 112 9.65 -22.88 26.07
C GLN A 112 8.94 -21.72 25.33
N PRO A 113 8.77 -20.55 25.96
CA PRO A 113 7.95 -19.46 25.41
C PRO A 113 8.44 -18.90 24.06
N TRP A 114 9.69 -19.15 23.67
CA TRP A 114 10.27 -18.75 22.39
C TRP A 114 9.88 -19.65 21.21
N ARG A 115 9.18 -20.77 21.44
CA ARG A 115 8.61 -21.61 20.36
C ARG A 115 7.34 -21.02 19.77
N ASN A 116 6.67 -20.15 20.51
CA ASN A 116 5.52 -19.41 20.01
C ASN A 116 5.98 -18.38 18.96
N LEU A 117 5.12 -18.09 17.99
CA LEU A 117 5.39 -17.11 16.94
C LEU A 117 5.36 -15.67 17.48
N ARG A 118 4.54 -15.43 18.51
CA ARG A 118 4.40 -14.17 19.22
C ARG A 118 5.27 -14.15 20.48
N LEU A 119 5.78 -12.96 20.84
CA LEU A 119 6.53 -12.77 22.07
C LEU A 119 5.65 -13.03 23.30
N PRO A 120 6.22 -13.58 24.40
CA PRO A 120 5.49 -13.79 25.63
C PRO A 120 5.13 -12.45 26.30
N GLY A 121 3.87 -12.30 26.73
CA GLY A 121 3.39 -11.11 27.43
C GLY A 121 3.92 -10.90 28.86
N SER A 122 4.86 -11.72 29.33
CA SER A 122 5.39 -11.69 30.70
C SER A 122 6.32 -10.51 30.98
N VAL A 123 6.93 -9.92 29.96
CA VAL A 123 7.87 -8.80 30.06
C VAL A 123 7.50 -7.75 29.02
N ARG A 124 7.58 -6.46 29.37
CA ARG A 124 7.28 -5.34 28.47
C ARG A 124 8.40 -4.30 28.49
N PRO A 125 8.83 -3.75 27.35
CA PRO A 125 9.81 -2.67 27.32
C PRO A 125 9.17 -1.33 27.73
N ARG A 126 9.92 -0.50 28.44
CA ARG A 126 9.54 0.88 28.79
C ARG A 126 10.43 1.91 28.09
N HIS A 127 11.71 1.60 27.98
CA HIS A 127 12.70 2.49 27.39
C HIS A 127 13.85 1.72 26.74
N TYR A 128 14.39 2.25 25.65
CA TYR A 128 15.62 1.82 25.00
C TYR A 128 16.63 2.98 25.01
N ASP A 129 17.81 2.77 25.58
CA ASP A 129 19.01 3.61 25.37
C ASP A 129 19.89 2.86 24.35
N LEU A 130 19.98 3.39 23.14
CA LEU A 130 20.68 2.79 22.00
C LEU A 130 21.91 3.63 21.64
N ARG A 131 23.08 3.00 21.64
CA ARG A 131 24.35 3.62 21.27
C ARG A 131 24.95 2.83 20.12
N LEU A 132 25.09 3.46 18.97
CA LEU A 132 25.63 2.81 17.77
C LEU A 132 26.90 3.54 17.32
N ALA A 133 27.89 2.77 16.87
CA ALA A 133 29.03 3.28 16.12
C ALA A 133 28.97 2.74 14.69
N VAL A 134 28.95 3.66 13.72
CA VAL A 134 28.75 3.36 12.30
C VAL A 134 30.07 3.52 11.55
N TYR A 135 30.48 2.48 10.84
CA TYR A 135 31.73 2.44 10.07
C TYR A 135 31.40 2.34 8.58
N MET A 136 31.52 3.46 7.87
CA MET A 136 31.14 3.54 6.45
C MET A 136 32.20 2.94 5.51
N ASP A 137 33.45 2.77 5.95
CA ASP A 137 34.55 2.24 5.12
C ASP A 137 34.43 0.74 4.86
N ASN A 138 34.02 -0.01 5.87
CA ASN A 138 33.83 -1.47 5.80
C ASN A 138 32.34 -1.87 5.83
N PHE A 139 31.43 -0.90 5.95
CA PHE A 139 29.99 -1.10 6.03
C PHE A 139 29.59 -2.03 7.17
N THR A 140 30.07 -1.74 8.38
CA THR A 140 29.65 -2.41 9.62
C THR A 140 29.19 -1.40 10.65
N PHE A 141 28.51 -1.89 11.68
CA PHE A 141 28.19 -1.09 12.84
C PHE A 141 28.20 -1.95 14.10
N SER A 142 28.59 -1.34 15.21
CA SER A 142 28.53 -1.92 16.54
C SER A 142 27.50 -1.19 17.38
N GLY A 143 26.87 -1.90 18.32
CA GLY A 143 25.78 -1.37 19.12
C GLY A 143 25.79 -1.84 20.56
N GLU A 144 25.38 -0.95 21.46
CA GLU A 144 24.96 -1.29 22.82
C GLU A 144 23.52 -0.82 23.02
N VAL A 145 22.64 -1.74 23.39
CA VAL A 145 21.26 -1.43 23.76
C VAL A 145 21.02 -1.76 25.22
N SER A 146 20.55 -0.76 25.97
CA SER A 146 20.06 -0.90 27.34
C SER A 146 18.53 -0.77 27.34
N ILE A 147 17.83 -1.86 27.63
CA ILE A 147 16.37 -1.93 27.63
C ILE A 147 15.86 -1.95 29.07
N GLU A 148 15.07 -0.95 29.44
CA GLU A 148 14.28 -0.96 30.67
C GLU A 148 13.04 -1.85 30.47
N LEU A 149 12.90 -2.85 31.32
CA LEU A 149 11.91 -3.91 31.23
C LEU A 149 11.03 -3.92 32.47
N GLU A 150 9.71 -3.95 32.28
CA GLU A 150 8.75 -4.24 33.32
C GLU A 150 8.38 -5.73 33.29
N CYS A 151 8.54 -6.40 34.43
CA CYS A 151 8.05 -7.77 34.59
C CYS A 151 6.56 -7.73 34.94
N VAL A 152 5.71 -8.21 34.03
CA VAL A 152 4.24 -8.28 34.24
C VAL A 152 3.88 -9.54 35.01
N ASN A 153 4.36 -10.69 34.52
CA ASN A 153 4.15 -12.00 35.15
C ASN A 153 5.50 -12.59 35.55
N ALA A 154 5.53 -13.34 36.66
CA ALA A 154 6.76 -13.95 37.15
C ALA A 154 7.35 -14.86 36.07
N THR A 155 8.61 -14.64 35.72
CA THR A 155 9.28 -15.42 34.66
C THR A 155 10.79 -15.37 34.83
N ARG A 156 11.47 -16.44 34.41
CA ARG A 156 12.93 -16.47 34.28
C ARG A 156 13.41 -16.25 32.85
N PHE A 157 12.51 -15.93 31.92
CA PHE A 157 12.81 -15.78 30.50
C PHE A 157 12.59 -14.34 30.06
N ILE A 158 13.57 -13.79 29.34
CA ILE A 158 13.40 -12.61 28.51
C ILE A 158 13.54 -13.09 27.08
N VAL A 159 12.47 -12.95 26.29
CA VAL A 159 12.43 -13.32 24.87
C VAL A 159 12.16 -12.04 24.09
N LEU A 160 12.99 -11.77 23.09
CA LEU A 160 12.90 -10.61 22.21
C LEU A 160 13.30 -11.01 20.79
N HIS A 161 13.11 -10.15 19.81
CA HIS A 161 13.53 -10.40 18.43
C HIS A 161 14.98 -9.97 18.18
N ALA A 162 15.70 -10.75 17.39
CA ALA A 162 17.00 -10.41 16.81
C ALA A 162 17.23 -11.26 15.55
N ASP A 163 17.71 -10.65 14.48
CA ASP A 163 18.02 -11.32 13.21
C ASP A 163 19.33 -10.77 12.64
N ARG A 164 20.26 -11.66 12.26
CA ARG A 164 21.58 -11.29 11.71
C ARG A 164 22.41 -10.32 12.57
N LEU A 165 22.34 -10.46 13.88
CA LEU A 165 23.16 -9.73 14.84
C LEU A 165 24.12 -10.69 15.55
N GLU A 166 25.39 -10.33 15.65
CA GLU A 166 26.37 -11.05 16.44
C GLU A 166 26.33 -10.48 17.87
N VAL A 167 25.79 -11.24 18.82
CA VAL A 167 25.63 -10.78 20.22
C VAL A 167 26.80 -11.22 21.08
N ASP A 168 27.56 -10.27 21.65
CA ASP A 168 28.74 -10.58 22.46
C ASP A 168 28.44 -10.69 23.95
N ARG A 169 27.78 -9.66 24.52
CA ARG A 169 27.62 -9.51 25.97
C ARG A 169 26.17 -9.25 26.33
N VAL A 170 25.67 -10.03 27.29
CA VAL A 170 24.32 -9.89 27.84
C VAL A 170 24.41 -9.75 29.36
N THR A 171 23.84 -8.68 29.91
CA THR A 171 23.75 -8.49 31.37
C THR A 171 22.36 -8.05 31.77
N VAL A 172 21.90 -8.51 32.93
CA VAL A 172 20.58 -8.15 33.47
C VAL A 172 20.75 -7.65 34.90
N THR A 173 20.17 -6.50 35.22
CA THR A 173 20.20 -5.91 36.57
C THR A 173 18.79 -5.58 37.03
N ALA A 174 18.46 -5.87 38.30
CA ALA A 174 17.20 -5.42 38.91
C ALA A 174 17.37 -3.98 39.43
N GLU A 175 16.41 -3.08 39.18
CA GLU A 175 16.46 -1.77 39.84
C GLU A 175 16.09 -1.89 41.33
N GLY A 176 16.84 -1.19 42.19
CA GLY A 176 16.56 -1.12 43.62
C GLY A 176 15.31 -0.27 43.86
N GLY A 177 14.28 -0.84 44.47
CA GLY A 177 12.99 -0.15 44.65
C GLY A 177 13.09 1.14 45.48
N VAL A 178 12.37 2.17 45.04
CA VAL A 178 12.10 3.39 45.80
C VAL A 178 11.24 3.00 47.02
N GLY A 179 11.85 2.90 48.20
CA GLY A 179 11.15 2.53 49.44
C GLY A 179 11.99 1.87 50.54
N GLY A 180 13.28 1.61 50.34
CA GLY A 180 14.17 1.10 51.37
C GLY A 180 15.27 2.10 51.73
N ARG A 181 15.52 2.28 53.03
CA ARG A 181 16.55 3.16 53.63
C ARG A 181 17.86 3.24 52.81
N PRO A 182 18.53 4.40 52.76
CA PRO A 182 19.81 4.58 52.09
C PRO A 182 20.90 3.83 52.86
N ASN A 183 21.07 2.54 52.58
CA ASN A 183 22.28 1.81 52.96
C ASN A 183 23.26 1.91 51.79
N ASN A 184 24.49 2.33 52.10
CA ASN A 184 25.67 2.52 51.25
C ASN A 184 26.08 1.28 50.41
N ARG A 185 25.23 0.80 49.50
CA ARG A 185 25.60 -0.14 48.42
C ARG A 185 24.95 0.33 47.11
N PRO A 186 25.71 0.78 46.11
CA PRO A 186 25.18 0.99 44.77
C PRO A 186 24.89 -0.40 44.20
N GLY A 187 23.64 -0.86 44.28
CA GLY A 187 23.37 -2.27 44.07
C GLY A 187 21.90 -2.58 43.86
N GLY A 188 21.37 -2.18 42.70
CA GLY A 188 20.42 -3.05 42.03
C GLY A 188 21.07 -4.42 41.83
N GLY A 189 20.46 -5.49 42.34
CA GLY A 189 21.09 -6.81 42.32
C GLY A 189 21.29 -7.30 40.88
N VAL A 190 22.53 -7.60 40.49
CA VAL A 190 22.82 -8.27 39.21
C VAL A 190 22.05 -9.58 39.16
N MET A 191 21.24 -9.76 38.11
CA MET A 191 20.54 -11.00 37.85
C MET A 191 21.49 -11.92 37.09
N ARG A 192 21.83 -13.06 37.71
CA ARG A 192 22.73 -14.03 37.09
C ARG A 192 22.03 -14.66 35.88
N VAL A 193 22.57 -14.41 34.69
CA VAL A 193 22.19 -15.06 33.44
C VAL A 193 22.68 -16.51 33.48
N HIS A 194 21.76 -17.45 33.31
CA HIS A 194 22.07 -18.88 33.24
C HIS A 194 22.63 -19.25 31.87
N ARG A 195 21.95 -18.81 30.81
CA ARG A 195 22.37 -18.92 29.41
C ARG A 195 21.61 -17.92 28.55
N HIS A 196 22.16 -17.58 27.40
CA HIS A 196 21.47 -16.86 26.34
C HIS A 196 21.80 -17.48 24.98
N PHE A 197 20.89 -17.40 24.02
CA PHE A 197 21.07 -18.00 22.70
C PHE A 197 20.11 -17.39 21.67
N ALA A 198 20.50 -17.43 20.40
CA ALA A 198 19.60 -17.13 19.28
C ALA A 198 18.71 -18.35 18.96
N PHE A 199 17.48 -18.08 18.57
CA PHE A 199 16.50 -19.05 18.09
C PHE A 199 16.03 -18.63 16.68
N PRO A 200 16.77 -19.03 15.63
CA PRO A 200 16.56 -18.49 14.27
C PRO A 200 15.19 -18.79 13.66
N ALA A 201 14.55 -19.91 14.03
CA ALA A 201 13.26 -20.32 13.46
C ALA A 201 12.18 -19.23 13.60
N ASN A 202 12.18 -18.50 14.71
CA ASN A 202 11.24 -17.39 14.97
C ASN A 202 11.95 -16.02 15.02
N GLN A 203 13.22 -15.94 14.61
CA GLN A 203 14.06 -14.73 14.71
C GLN A 203 14.09 -14.13 16.13
N MET A 204 14.19 -15.00 17.13
CA MET A 204 14.17 -14.61 18.54
C MET A 204 15.55 -14.75 19.18
N TYR A 205 15.78 -13.96 20.23
CA TYR A 205 16.91 -14.08 21.13
C TYR A 205 16.40 -14.29 22.55
N VAL A 206 16.95 -15.31 23.21
CA VAL A 206 16.44 -15.81 24.50
C VAL A 206 17.50 -15.60 25.58
N VAL A 207 17.10 -14.96 26.68
CA VAL A 207 17.91 -14.83 27.89
C VAL A 207 17.22 -15.59 29.02
N VAL A 208 17.91 -16.60 29.55
CA VAL A 208 17.44 -17.42 30.67
C VAL A 208 18.14 -17.00 31.94
N LEU A 209 17.38 -16.65 32.98
CA LEU A 209 17.89 -16.24 34.28
C LEU A 209 17.91 -17.41 35.26
N HIS A 210 18.83 -17.36 36.23
CA HIS A 210 18.88 -18.35 37.32
C HIS A 210 17.71 -18.26 38.30
N ARG A 211 17.08 -17.09 38.39
CA ARG A 211 15.94 -16.81 39.28
C ARG A 211 14.90 -16.04 38.50
N GLU A 212 13.64 -16.20 38.91
CA GLU A 212 12.54 -15.47 38.31
C GLU A 212 12.63 -13.97 38.62
N MET A 213 12.31 -13.18 37.60
CA MET A 213 11.91 -11.79 37.76
C MET A 213 10.57 -11.75 38.47
N LYS A 214 10.41 -10.78 39.36
CA LYS A 214 9.20 -10.60 40.15
C LYS A 214 8.26 -9.63 39.43
N PRO A 215 6.94 -9.91 39.39
CA PRO A 215 5.94 -8.99 38.88
C PRO A 215 6.06 -7.58 39.46
N MET A 216 5.65 -6.58 38.69
CA MET A 216 5.62 -5.15 39.06
C MET A 216 7.00 -4.58 39.42
N ARG A 217 8.09 -5.22 38.97
CA ARG A 217 9.46 -4.70 39.12
C ARG A 217 10.08 -4.36 37.78
N VAL A 218 10.98 -3.38 37.84
CA VAL A 218 11.78 -2.92 36.70
C VAL A 218 13.15 -3.59 36.71
N TYR A 219 13.56 -4.02 35.53
CA TYR A 219 14.84 -4.62 35.24
C TYR A 219 15.49 -3.87 34.08
N ARG A 220 16.81 -3.97 33.96
CA ARG A 220 17.57 -3.45 32.81
C ARG A 220 18.32 -4.58 32.16
N LEU A 221 18.09 -4.77 30.86
CA LEU A 221 18.81 -5.70 30.00
C LEU A 221 19.79 -4.91 29.15
N ASN A 222 21.09 -5.17 29.27
CA ASN A 222 22.09 -4.59 28.38
C ASN A 222 22.61 -5.67 27.43
N VAL A 223 22.63 -5.36 26.13
CA VAL A 223 23.13 -6.22 25.07
C VAL A 223 24.11 -5.44 24.21
N SER A 224 25.32 -5.97 24.01
CA SER A 224 26.25 -5.50 22.97
C SER A 224 26.21 -6.43 21.77
N PHE A 225 26.33 -5.85 20.58
CA PHE A 225 26.27 -6.60 19.34
C PHE A 225 27.04 -5.91 18.20
N ASP A 226 27.40 -6.70 17.21
CA ASP A 226 27.98 -6.26 15.94
C ASP A 226 27.10 -6.74 14.76
N ALA A 227 27.10 -5.96 13.68
CA ALA A 227 26.38 -6.30 12.46
C ALA A 227 26.92 -5.59 11.22
N ALA A 228 26.59 -6.14 10.05
CA ALA A 228 26.88 -5.53 8.76
C ALA A 228 25.79 -4.53 8.34
N ILE A 229 26.19 -3.47 7.65
CA ILE A 229 25.28 -2.57 6.93
C ILE A 229 25.05 -3.18 5.54
N GLU A 230 23.98 -3.96 5.43
CA GLU A 230 23.69 -4.75 4.23
C GLU A 230 23.30 -3.89 3.02
N ASP A 231 23.44 -4.45 1.82
CA ASP A 231 22.85 -3.91 0.57
C ASP A 231 21.44 -4.50 0.31
N GLU A 232 20.81 -5.01 1.37
CA GLU A 232 19.43 -5.46 1.41
C GLU A 232 18.62 -4.27 1.94
N LEU A 233 17.65 -3.76 1.17
CA LEU A 233 16.91 -2.50 1.44
C LEU A 233 16.03 -2.51 2.73
N LEU A 234 16.31 -3.38 3.71
CA LEU A 234 15.55 -3.64 4.93
C LEU A 234 16.50 -3.69 6.14
N GLY A 235 16.04 -3.26 7.32
CA GLY A 235 16.90 -3.14 8.49
C GLY A 235 17.73 -1.84 8.43
N PHE A 236 18.98 -1.88 8.89
CA PHE A 236 19.93 -0.78 8.69
C PHE A 236 20.82 -1.09 7.49
N PHE A 237 20.57 -0.41 6.38
CA PHE A 237 21.12 -0.77 5.07
C PHE A 237 21.87 0.38 4.41
N ARG A 238 22.73 0.07 3.46
CA ARG A 238 23.49 1.06 2.69
C ARG A 238 22.84 1.32 1.34
N SER A 239 22.92 2.56 0.89
CA SER A 239 22.58 2.97 -0.47
C SER A 239 23.70 3.84 -1.05
N SER A 240 23.63 4.17 -2.33
CA SER A 240 24.64 5.01 -2.98
C SER A 240 24.07 5.91 -4.06
N TYR A 241 24.74 7.02 -4.31
CA TYR A 241 24.45 7.97 -5.38
C TYR A 241 25.75 8.44 -6.03
N THR A 242 25.64 9.08 -7.19
CA THR A 242 26.78 9.67 -7.88
C THR A 242 26.69 11.19 -7.78
N LEU A 243 27.74 11.82 -7.26
CA LEU A 243 27.88 13.27 -7.21
C LEU A 243 29.21 13.64 -7.85
N GLN A 244 29.20 14.52 -8.86
CA GLN A 244 30.42 14.93 -9.57
C GLN A 244 31.28 13.76 -10.10
N ARG A 245 30.63 12.68 -10.56
CA ARG A 245 31.23 11.41 -11.03
C ARG A 245 31.88 10.55 -9.94
N GLU A 246 31.77 10.93 -8.68
CA GLU A 246 32.19 10.11 -7.54
C GLU A 246 30.99 9.39 -6.93
N ARG A 247 31.15 8.10 -6.63
CA ARG A 247 30.14 7.34 -5.90
C ARG A 247 30.25 7.69 -4.42
N ARG A 248 29.13 8.10 -3.82
CA ARG A 248 28.98 8.36 -2.39
C ARG A 248 27.99 7.39 -1.79
N TYR A 249 28.23 7.01 -0.54
CA TYR A 249 27.40 6.08 0.20
C TYR A 249 26.61 6.80 1.29
N LEU A 250 25.47 6.24 1.62
CA LEU A 250 24.68 6.58 2.79
C LEU A 250 24.22 5.29 3.47
N ALA A 251 23.93 5.36 4.75
CA ALA A 251 23.24 4.30 5.48
C ALA A 251 21.92 4.83 6.02
N VAL A 252 20.85 4.05 5.93
CA VAL A 252 19.49 4.44 6.31
C VAL A 252 18.71 3.23 6.80
N THR A 253 17.70 3.45 7.63
CA THR A 253 16.86 2.38 8.20
C THR A 253 15.53 2.21 7.47
N GLN A 254 15.08 0.97 7.29
CA GLN A 254 13.70 0.60 6.98
C GLN A 254 13.26 -0.55 7.89
N PHE A 255 12.41 -0.27 8.88
CA PHE A 255 12.02 -1.26 9.89
C PHE A 255 10.63 -1.83 9.71
N SER A 256 9.70 -1.13 9.05
CA SER A 256 8.38 -1.69 8.84
C SER A 256 8.42 -2.88 7.87
N PRO A 257 7.75 -4.01 8.19
CA PRO A 257 6.96 -4.22 9.41
C PRO A 257 7.75 -4.81 10.59
N ILE A 258 8.79 -5.62 10.34
CA ILE A 258 9.47 -6.45 11.36
C ILE A 258 10.99 -6.47 11.21
N HIS A 259 11.58 -5.37 10.76
CA HIS A 259 13.01 -5.30 10.42
C HIS A 259 13.83 -4.47 11.41
N ALA A 260 13.24 -3.93 12.48
CA ALA A 260 14.02 -3.32 13.56
C ALA A 260 14.94 -4.37 14.23
N ARG A 261 14.47 -5.62 14.30
CA ARG A 261 15.26 -6.77 14.77
C ARG A 261 16.55 -7.05 14.00
N LYS A 262 16.71 -6.50 12.79
CA LYS A 262 17.94 -6.57 11.97
C LYS A 262 18.95 -5.49 12.31
N ALA A 263 18.57 -4.51 13.13
CA ALA A 263 19.43 -3.39 13.52
C ALA A 263 19.79 -3.41 15.00
N PHE A 264 18.92 -3.93 15.87
CA PHE A 264 19.20 -4.11 17.29
C PHE A 264 18.23 -5.14 17.91
N PRO A 265 18.63 -5.86 18.98
CA PRO A 265 17.72 -6.76 19.68
C PRO A 265 16.57 -5.97 20.33
N CYS A 266 15.31 -6.29 20.00
CA CYS A 266 14.16 -5.55 20.51
C CYS A 266 12.84 -6.34 20.54
N PHE A 267 11.85 -5.82 21.25
CA PHE A 267 10.49 -6.36 21.24
C PHE A 267 9.76 -5.88 19.98
N ASP A 268 10.11 -6.48 18.85
CA ASP A 268 9.71 -6.04 17.51
C ASP A 268 8.27 -6.44 17.11
N GLU A 269 7.30 -6.00 17.92
CA GLU A 269 5.86 -6.07 17.65
C GLU A 269 5.21 -4.69 17.94
N PRO A 270 4.24 -4.22 17.13
CA PRO A 270 3.67 -2.89 17.24
C PRO A 270 3.04 -2.59 18.61
N VAL A 271 2.56 -3.59 19.34
CA VAL A 271 1.99 -3.43 20.69
C VAL A 271 3.01 -2.98 21.74
N TYR A 272 4.29 -3.26 21.54
CA TYR A 272 5.34 -2.96 22.53
C TYR A 272 5.92 -1.56 22.38
N LYS A 273 5.05 -0.54 22.46
CA LYS A 273 5.48 0.87 22.45
C LYS A 273 6.38 1.22 23.63
N ALA A 274 7.53 1.80 23.32
CA ALA A 274 8.51 2.30 24.28
C ALA A 274 9.05 3.66 23.86
N THR A 275 9.82 4.29 24.74
CA THR A 275 10.58 5.50 24.40
C THR A 275 12.01 5.14 24.00
N PHE A 276 12.64 5.92 23.14
CA PHE A 276 13.99 5.67 22.63
C PHE A 276 14.89 6.88 22.85
N SER A 277 16.10 6.64 23.32
CA SER A 277 17.22 7.59 23.30
C SER A 277 18.28 7.02 22.38
N LEU A 278 18.74 7.80 21.40
CA LEU A 278 19.70 7.34 20.40
C LEU A 278 20.98 8.19 20.49
N ALA A 279 22.14 7.52 20.49
CA ALA A 279 23.43 8.13 20.25
C ALA A 279 24.09 7.46 19.04
N LEU A 280 24.50 8.25 18.06
CA LEU A 280 25.19 7.79 16.86
C LEU A 280 26.60 8.36 16.82
N ARG A 281 27.61 7.48 16.89
CA ARG A 281 29.00 7.79 16.58
C ARG A 281 29.24 7.51 15.09
N HIS A 282 29.77 8.50 14.38
CA HIS A 282 30.09 8.40 12.95
C HIS A 282 31.27 9.32 12.60
N ASP A 283 31.85 9.14 11.42
CA ASP A 283 32.86 10.06 10.89
C ASP A 283 32.29 11.47 10.71
N GLN A 284 33.04 12.50 11.13
CA GLN A 284 32.65 13.91 11.09
C GLN A 284 32.28 14.45 9.70
N GLN A 285 32.70 13.78 8.62
CA GLN A 285 32.34 14.16 7.25
C GLN A 285 30.85 13.88 6.93
N TYR A 286 30.22 12.98 7.68
CA TYR A 286 28.81 12.63 7.55
C TYR A 286 27.93 13.43 8.50
N THR A 287 26.67 13.57 8.13
CA THR A 287 25.59 14.04 9.01
C THR A 287 24.79 12.83 9.48
N SER A 288 24.44 12.81 10.77
CA SER A 288 23.50 11.84 11.33
C SER A 288 22.11 12.43 11.54
N LEU A 289 21.06 11.70 11.15
CA LEU A 289 19.66 12.06 11.34
C LEU A 289 18.94 10.98 12.15
N SER A 290 17.90 11.35 12.90
CA SER A 290 16.99 10.41 13.57
C SER A 290 15.62 11.06 13.79
N ASN A 291 14.68 10.36 14.44
CA ASN A 291 13.30 10.81 14.73
C ASN A 291 13.25 12.17 15.45
N MET A 292 14.17 12.39 16.39
CA MET A 292 14.20 13.56 17.28
C MET A 292 15.33 14.53 16.90
N PRO A 293 15.30 15.80 17.35
CA PRO A 293 16.43 16.72 17.15
C PRO A 293 17.69 16.26 17.90
N VAL A 294 18.85 16.68 17.41
CA VAL A 294 20.14 16.53 18.11
C VAL A 294 20.10 17.40 19.37
N GLU A 295 20.32 16.79 20.52
CA GLU A 295 20.39 17.45 21.83
C GLU A 295 21.83 17.86 22.18
N SER A 296 22.81 17.01 21.83
CA SER A 296 24.23 17.32 22.01
C SER A 296 25.10 16.61 20.97
N SER A 297 26.24 17.21 20.67
CA SER A 297 27.26 16.65 19.80
C SER A 297 28.62 16.71 20.51
N SER A 298 29.41 15.64 20.45
CA SER A 298 30.77 15.66 20.98
C SER A 298 31.69 16.49 20.08
N LEU A 299 32.81 16.96 20.63
CA LEU A 299 33.93 17.35 19.77
C LEU A 299 34.43 16.12 18.99
N PRO A 300 35.06 16.31 17.82
CA PRO A 300 35.72 15.23 17.12
C PRO A 300 36.77 14.55 18.01
N ASP A 301 36.71 13.24 18.12
CA ASP A 301 37.73 12.43 18.77
C ASP A 301 39.01 12.37 17.92
N ASP A 302 40.10 11.82 18.46
CA ASP A 302 41.40 11.70 17.77
C ASP A 302 41.32 10.91 16.45
N ASP A 303 40.32 10.05 16.29
CA ASP A 303 40.04 9.26 15.09
C ASP A 303 39.13 9.99 14.07
N GLY A 304 38.80 11.26 14.31
CA GLY A 304 37.96 12.07 13.42
C GLY A 304 36.46 11.75 13.49
N THR A 305 36.02 10.99 14.48
CA THR A 305 34.59 10.68 14.67
C THR A 305 33.92 11.62 15.66
N VAL A 306 32.62 11.82 15.50
CA VAL A 306 31.76 12.61 16.40
C VAL A 306 30.60 11.75 16.86
N THR A 307 30.09 12.02 18.07
CA THR A 307 28.89 11.36 18.61
C THR A 307 27.77 12.36 18.77
N ASN A 308 26.69 12.17 18.00
CA ASN A 308 25.46 12.94 18.13
C ASN A 308 24.47 12.18 19.02
N ARG A 309 23.96 12.86 20.06
CA ARG A 309 22.90 12.35 20.94
C ARG A 309 21.60 13.05 20.59
N PHE A 310 20.58 12.27 20.30
CA PHE A 310 19.24 12.75 19.97
C PHE A 310 18.36 12.82 21.21
N ALA A 311 17.45 13.79 21.24
CA ALA A 311 16.47 13.90 22.31
C ALA A 311 15.59 12.63 22.39
N ARG A 312 15.08 12.32 23.58
CA ARG A 312 14.25 11.13 23.82
C ARG A 312 12.93 11.21 23.06
N THR A 313 12.54 10.14 22.36
CA THR A 313 11.27 10.05 21.65
C THR A 313 10.08 9.97 22.62
N PRO A 314 8.86 10.34 22.17
CA PRO A 314 7.63 9.83 22.78
C PRO A 314 7.54 8.31 22.73
N ARG A 315 6.50 7.74 23.36
CA ARG A 315 6.23 6.31 23.26
C ARG A 315 5.79 5.97 21.84
N MET A 316 6.56 5.13 21.16
CA MET A 316 6.32 4.69 19.80
C MET A 316 6.73 3.23 19.60
N SER A 317 6.29 2.63 18.52
CA SER A 317 6.62 1.24 18.16
C SER A 317 8.03 1.16 17.54
N THR A 318 8.67 -0.02 17.63
CA THR A 318 10.03 -0.24 17.13
C THR A 318 10.19 0.10 15.65
N TYR A 319 9.19 -0.21 14.83
CA TYR A 319 9.26 -0.01 13.38
C TYR A 319 9.25 1.48 12.94
N TYR A 320 8.91 2.40 13.85
CA TYR A 320 8.99 3.84 13.61
C TYR A 320 10.37 4.44 13.88
N LEU A 321 11.20 3.77 14.67
CA LEU A 321 12.55 4.24 14.94
C LEU A 321 13.32 4.33 13.62
N ALA A 322 14.02 5.42 13.40
CA ALA A 322 14.79 5.63 12.20
C ALA A 322 16.07 6.41 12.47
N TRP A 323 17.08 6.12 11.66
CA TRP A 323 18.25 6.96 11.55
C TRP A 323 18.88 6.87 10.16
N ALA A 324 19.68 7.87 9.85
CA ALA A 324 20.49 7.88 8.64
C ALA A 324 21.87 8.50 8.91
N VAL A 325 22.88 8.02 8.20
CA VAL A 325 24.24 8.58 8.14
C VAL A 325 24.56 8.86 6.67
N CYS A 326 24.66 10.15 6.30
CA CYS A 326 24.74 10.57 4.90
C CYS A 326 25.48 11.91 4.73
N ASN A 327 25.91 12.25 3.51
CA ASN A 327 26.47 13.57 3.17
C ASN A 327 25.43 14.47 2.47
N PHE A 328 24.20 14.45 2.97
CA PHE A 328 23.11 15.26 2.42
C PHE A 328 23.11 16.68 3.01
N THR A 329 22.56 17.61 2.24
CA THR A 329 22.22 18.95 2.73
C THR A 329 20.70 19.06 2.83
N TYR A 330 20.21 20.20 3.32
CA TYR A 330 18.78 20.41 3.47
C TYR A 330 18.34 21.84 3.16
N LYS A 331 17.04 21.98 2.91
CA LYS A 331 16.30 23.24 3.06
C LYS A 331 15.32 23.11 4.21
N GLU A 332 15.04 24.22 4.89
CA GLU A 332 14.14 24.25 6.03
C GLU A 332 13.04 25.30 5.92
N THR A 333 11.92 25.02 6.58
CA THR A 333 10.84 25.95 6.84
C THR A 333 10.31 25.69 8.25
N GLN A 334 9.40 26.53 8.71
CA GLN A 334 8.77 26.37 10.02
C GLN A 334 7.26 26.61 9.90
N THR A 335 6.47 25.80 10.59
CA THR A 335 5.02 26.05 10.72
C THR A 335 4.77 27.21 11.68
N ASP A 336 3.56 27.77 11.63
CA ASP A 336 3.17 28.87 12.52
C ASP A 336 3.11 28.42 14.00
N GLY A 337 2.92 27.11 14.23
CA GLY A 337 3.00 26.47 15.55
C GLY A 337 4.42 26.15 16.01
N GLY A 338 5.46 26.53 15.25
CA GLY A 338 6.86 26.38 15.64
C GLY A 338 7.53 25.05 15.27
N VAL A 339 6.84 24.15 14.56
CA VAL A 339 7.42 22.87 14.11
C VAL A 339 8.39 23.13 12.97
N THR A 340 9.66 22.74 13.14
CA THR A 340 10.67 22.84 12.07
C THR A 340 10.47 21.72 11.07
N ILE A 341 10.37 22.06 9.78
CA ILE A 341 10.28 21.07 8.70
C ILE A 341 11.53 21.19 7.84
N ARG A 342 12.21 20.09 7.57
CA ARG A 342 13.39 20.07 6.70
C ARG A 342 13.26 19.01 5.63
N LEU A 343 13.77 19.30 4.44
CA LEU A 343 13.92 18.30 3.40
C LEU A 343 15.40 18.07 3.16
N TYR A 344 15.86 16.84 3.43
CA TYR A 344 17.22 16.38 3.21
C TYR A 344 17.32 15.61 1.89
N ALA A 345 18.30 15.95 1.07
CA ALA A 345 18.60 15.23 -0.17
C ALA A 345 20.08 15.41 -0.55
N ARG A 346 20.48 14.78 -1.65
CA ARG A 346 21.80 15.03 -2.24
C ARG A 346 22.02 16.53 -2.51
N PRO A 347 23.25 17.06 -2.31
CA PRO A 347 23.49 18.50 -2.33
C PRO A 347 23.05 19.23 -3.60
N ASP A 348 23.21 18.60 -4.76
CA ASP A 348 22.82 19.16 -6.05
C ASP A 348 21.31 19.27 -6.20
N ALA A 349 20.52 18.30 -5.74
CA ALA A 349 19.06 18.36 -5.73
C ALA A 349 18.51 19.47 -4.82
N ILE A 350 19.14 19.69 -3.66
CA ILE A 350 18.76 20.81 -2.78
C ILE A 350 19.12 22.15 -3.43
N SER A 351 20.32 22.26 -4.01
CA SER A 351 20.78 23.48 -4.66
C SER A 351 19.94 23.88 -5.88
N SER A 352 19.40 22.90 -6.62
CA SER A 352 18.52 23.14 -7.77
C SER A 352 17.09 23.50 -7.38
N GLY A 353 16.74 23.43 -6.08
CA GLY A 353 15.38 23.70 -5.59
C GLY A 353 14.40 22.55 -5.78
N ALA A 354 14.86 21.33 -6.08
CA ALA A 354 13.98 20.21 -6.36
C ALA A 354 13.10 19.79 -5.16
N GLY A 355 13.50 20.11 -3.93
CA GLY A 355 12.73 19.85 -2.71
C GLY A 355 11.72 20.94 -2.34
N ASP A 356 11.71 22.09 -3.02
CA ASP A 356 10.98 23.27 -2.56
C ASP A 356 9.46 23.04 -2.57
N TYR A 357 8.98 22.31 -3.57
CA TYR A 357 7.57 21.93 -3.69
C TYR A 357 7.09 21.07 -2.52
N ALA A 358 7.80 19.97 -2.22
CA ALA A 358 7.45 19.07 -1.14
C ALA A 358 7.48 19.76 0.23
N LEU A 359 8.49 20.61 0.46
CA LEU A 359 8.61 21.40 1.69
C LEU A 359 7.42 22.37 1.87
N HIS A 360 7.00 23.02 0.77
CA HIS A 360 5.86 23.94 0.76
C HIS A 360 4.54 23.23 1.09
N ILE A 361 4.22 22.12 0.41
CA ILE A 361 2.96 21.40 0.64
C ILE A 361 2.93 20.77 2.04
N THR A 362 4.05 20.25 2.54
CA THR A 362 4.14 19.65 3.88
C THR A 362 3.80 20.66 4.97
N LYS A 363 4.33 21.89 4.88
CA LYS A 363 3.99 22.96 5.82
C LYS A 363 2.48 23.24 5.88
N ARG A 364 1.82 23.27 4.72
CA ARG A 364 0.36 23.51 4.63
C ARG A 364 -0.44 22.32 5.16
N LEU A 365 -0.02 21.10 4.83
CA LEU A 365 -0.69 19.86 5.24
C LEU A 365 -0.65 19.65 6.76
N LEU A 366 0.49 19.95 7.40
CA LEU A 366 0.59 19.81 8.85
C LEU A 366 -0.42 20.72 9.56
N GLY A 367 -0.58 21.97 9.10
CA GLY A 367 -1.61 22.87 9.61
C GLY A 367 -3.03 22.32 9.40
N PHE A 368 -3.32 21.84 8.19
CA PHE A 368 -4.61 21.25 7.85
C PHE A 368 -4.98 20.06 8.73
N TYR A 369 -4.08 19.09 8.92
CA TYR A 369 -4.38 17.90 9.73
C TYR A 369 -4.49 18.21 11.22
N GLN A 370 -3.72 19.16 11.74
CA GLN A 370 -3.93 19.66 13.11
C GLN A 370 -5.33 20.25 13.28
N ASP A 371 -5.79 21.02 12.30
CA ASP A 371 -7.12 21.64 12.32
C ASP A 371 -8.24 20.63 12.08
N TYR A 372 -8.04 19.65 11.21
CA TYR A 372 -9.03 18.63 10.92
C TYR A 372 -9.14 17.62 12.07
N PHE A 373 -8.04 17.06 12.55
CA PHE A 373 -8.08 16.07 13.64
C PHE A 373 -8.26 16.70 15.01
N LYS A 374 -8.06 18.02 15.14
CA LYS A 374 -8.05 18.74 16.43
C LYS A 374 -7.05 18.15 17.43
N VAL A 375 -5.93 17.64 16.90
CA VAL A 375 -4.80 17.07 17.65
C VAL A 375 -3.52 17.64 17.07
N GLN A 376 -2.68 18.25 17.90
CA GLN A 376 -1.43 18.87 17.45
C GLN A 376 -0.39 17.81 17.02
N TYR A 377 0.49 18.18 16.10
CA TYR A 377 1.67 17.37 15.81
C TYR A 377 2.56 17.27 17.06
N SER A 378 3.05 16.07 17.35
CA SER A 378 3.62 15.75 18.67
C SER A 378 5.12 16.06 18.83
N LEU A 379 5.85 16.26 17.73
CA LEU A 379 7.31 16.42 17.75
C LEU A 379 7.72 17.87 17.42
N PRO A 380 8.90 18.34 17.88
CA PRO A 380 9.38 19.69 17.58
C PRO A 380 9.81 19.86 16.12
N LYS A 381 10.03 18.76 15.39
CA LYS A 381 10.47 18.78 14.00
C LYS A 381 9.88 17.63 13.18
N LEU A 382 9.91 17.79 11.86
CA LEU A 382 9.61 16.77 10.87
C LEU A 382 10.62 16.88 9.73
N ASP A 383 11.47 15.87 9.60
CA ASP A 383 12.43 15.80 8.49
C ASP A 383 11.89 14.86 7.40
N LEU A 384 12.02 15.27 6.14
CA LEU A 384 11.72 14.49 4.94
C LEU A 384 13.04 14.11 4.27
N LEU A 385 13.37 12.83 4.23
CA LEU A 385 14.65 12.33 3.71
C LEU A 385 14.46 11.69 2.33
N ALA A 386 14.95 12.34 1.28
CA ALA A 386 14.92 11.84 -0.09
C ALA A 386 16.15 10.94 -0.36
N VAL A 387 15.94 9.61 -0.42
CA VAL A 387 17.00 8.63 -0.67
C VAL A 387 16.98 8.10 -2.11
N PRO A 388 18.14 7.72 -2.69
CA PRO A 388 18.20 7.22 -4.07
C PRO A 388 17.48 5.89 -4.29
N LYS A 389 17.43 5.05 -3.25
CA LYS A 389 16.81 3.72 -3.26
C LYS A 389 16.17 3.44 -1.91
N HIS A 390 14.97 2.87 -1.95
CA HIS A 390 14.18 2.44 -0.82
C HIS A 390 13.23 1.33 -1.33
N PRO A 391 12.82 0.34 -0.50
CA PRO A 391 11.95 -0.74 -0.99
C PRO A 391 10.52 -0.28 -1.25
N TYR A 392 10.11 0.83 -0.64
CA TYR A 392 8.80 1.45 -0.78
C TYR A 392 8.92 2.87 -1.34
N ALA A 393 7.81 3.42 -1.85
CA ALA A 393 7.75 4.83 -2.27
C ALA A 393 8.15 5.78 -1.15
N ALA A 394 7.69 5.51 0.06
CA ALA A 394 8.06 6.21 1.28
C ALA A 394 7.83 5.33 2.53
N MET A 395 8.23 5.84 3.69
CA MET A 395 7.97 5.29 5.01
C MET A 395 7.83 6.44 6.01
N GLU A 396 6.81 6.33 6.86
CA GLU A 396 6.33 7.44 7.69
C GLU A 396 7.15 7.69 8.97
N ASN A 397 8.37 7.16 9.10
CA ASN A 397 9.09 7.10 10.38
C ASN A 397 8.96 8.41 11.19
N TRP A 398 8.45 8.32 12.41
CA TRP A 398 7.93 9.48 13.14
C TRP A 398 8.98 10.58 13.31
N GLY A 399 8.78 11.71 12.62
CA GLY A 399 9.72 12.84 12.61
C GLY A 399 10.91 12.73 11.63
N LEU A 400 11.13 11.60 10.96
CA LEU A 400 12.12 11.41 9.88
C LEU A 400 11.53 10.55 8.75
N SER A 401 10.53 11.05 8.04
CA SER A 401 9.89 10.31 6.96
C SER A 401 10.87 10.12 5.79
N VAL A 402 10.99 8.89 5.27
CA VAL A 402 11.96 8.53 4.22
C VAL A 402 11.21 8.34 2.90
N PHE A 403 11.71 8.89 1.81
CA PHE A 403 11.10 8.83 0.48
C PHE A 403 12.14 8.41 -0.56
N VAL A 404 11.74 7.68 -1.60
CA VAL A 404 12.58 7.62 -2.81
C VAL A 404 12.58 8.98 -3.50
N GLU A 405 13.71 9.37 -4.10
CA GLU A 405 13.86 10.67 -4.77
C GLU A 405 12.70 10.96 -5.76
N GLN A 406 12.23 9.94 -6.50
CA GLN A 406 11.16 10.06 -7.51
C GLN A 406 9.77 10.30 -6.91
N LYS A 407 9.62 10.33 -5.59
CA LYS A 407 8.34 10.53 -4.89
C LYS A 407 8.34 11.76 -3.98
N ILE A 408 9.39 12.58 -4.02
CA ILE A 408 9.47 13.81 -3.21
C ILE A 408 10.23 14.95 -3.89
N LEU A 409 11.13 14.68 -4.84
CA LEU A 409 11.85 15.72 -5.59
C LEU A 409 11.12 16.06 -6.89
N LEU A 410 10.98 17.34 -7.20
CA LEU A 410 10.28 17.85 -8.37
C LEU A 410 11.15 18.86 -9.11
N ASP A 411 11.43 18.59 -10.39
CA ASP A 411 12.09 19.53 -11.29
C ASP A 411 11.04 20.24 -12.16
N ALA A 412 10.95 21.56 -12.02
CA ALA A 412 9.94 22.38 -12.68
C ALA A 412 10.06 22.38 -14.22
N GLU A 413 11.22 22.07 -14.77
CA GLU A 413 11.48 22.14 -16.21
C GLU A 413 11.18 20.83 -16.95
N VAL A 414 11.01 19.71 -16.24
CA VAL A 414 10.83 18.39 -16.88
C VAL A 414 9.71 17.55 -16.27
N SER A 415 9.24 17.88 -15.07
CA SER A 415 8.20 17.10 -14.40
C SER A 415 6.83 17.36 -15.03
N SER A 416 6.03 16.30 -15.20
CA SER A 416 4.64 16.43 -15.67
C SER A 416 3.68 16.74 -14.52
N SER A 417 2.46 17.21 -14.83
CA SER A 417 1.41 17.35 -13.81
C SER A 417 1.04 16.02 -13.15
N SER A 418 1.09 14.93 -13.90
CA SER A 418 0.80 13.59 -13.38
C SER A 418 1.85 13.16 -12.35
N TYR A 419 3.11 13.48 -12.61
CA TYR A 419 4.18 13.30 -11.63
C TYR A 419 3.99 14.18 -10.39
N GLN A 420 3.64 15.46 -10.57
CA GLN A 420 3.35 16.36 -9.46
C GLN A 420 2.18 15.85 -8.59
N MET A 421 1.12 15.34 -9.21
CA MET A 421 -0.03 14.77 -8.50
C MET A 421 0.37 13.53 -7.70
N GLU A 422 1.11 12.60 -8.31
CA GLU A 422 1.57 11.40 -7.63
C GLU A 422 2.50 11.72 -6.45
N LEU A 423 3.45 12.63 -6.64
CA LEU A 423 4.34 13.13 -5.58
C LEU A 423 3.52 13.76 -4.44
N THR A 424 2.54 14.59 -4.78
CA THR A 424 1.65 15.21 -3.79
C THR A 424 0.94 14.16 -2.96
N MET A 425 0.34 13.16 -3.63
CA MET A 425 -0.38 12.07 -2.99
C MET A 425 0.51 11.31 -2.00
N VAL A 426 1.73 10.92 -2.40
CA VAL A 426 2.66 10.24 -1.48
C VAL A 426 3.01 11.12 -0.28
N VAL A 427 3.35 12.39 -0.49
CA VAL A 427 3.63 13.30 0.64
C VAL A 427 2.42 13.41 1.57
N VAL A 428 1.21 13.59 1.05
CA VAL A 428 -0.01 13.69 1.86
C VAL A 428 -0.24 12.43 2.69
N HIS A 429 -0.05 11.24 2.10
CA HIS A 429 -0.18 9.95 2.76
C HIS A 429 0.76 9.84 3.98
N GLU A 430 2.05 10.12 3.79
CA GLU A 430 3.05 10.04 4.87
C GLU A 430 2.82 11.06 5.98
N ILE A 431 2.36 12.27 5.65
CA ILE A 431 2.03 13.28 6.67
C ILE A 431 0.78 12.88 7.47
N CYS A 432 -0.19 12.19 6.86
CA CYS A 432 -1.35 11.68 7.59
C CYS A 432 -0.96 10.63 8.63
N HIS A 433 0.04 9.79 8.34
CA HIS A 433 0.51 8.75 9.25
C HIS A 433 1.01 9.27 10.60
N GLN A 434 1.41 10.54 10.68
CA GLN A 434 1.81 11.18 11.94
C GLN A 434 0.69 11.14 13.00
N TRP A 435 -0.58 10.94 12.60
CA TRP A 435 -1.73 10.67 13.48
C TRP A 435 -2.19 9.20 13.41
N PHE A 436 -2.40 8.67 12.20
CA PHE A 436 -2.90 7.31 11.96
C PHE A 436 -1.75 6.36 11.63
N GLY A 437 -1.24 5.69 12.65
CA GLY A 437 0.01 4.95 12.58
C GLY A 437 0.88 5.35 13.76
N ASP A 438 1.50 6.51 13.70
CA ASP A 438 2.54 6.94 14.64
C ASP A 438 1.95 7.19 16.04
N LEU A 439 1.07 8.19 16.13
CA LEU A 439 0.41 8.60 17.37
C LEU A 439 -0.47 7.48 17.94
N VAL A 440 -1.32 6.89 17.08
CA VAL A 440 -2.14 5.73 17.40
C VAL A 440 -1.80 4.60 16.45
N THR A 441 -1.25 3.52 17.00
CA THR A 441 -0.78 2.37 16.22
C THR A 441 -1.74 1.20 16.36
N PRO A 442 -1.97 0.38 15.32
CA PRO A 442 -2.71 -0.87 15.51
C PRO A 442 -2.08 -1.74 16.61
N VAL A 443 -2.90 -2.51 17.32
CA VAL A 443 -2.41 -3.48 18.32
C VAL A 443 -1.56 -4.56 17.64
N TRP A 444 -1.99 -5.02 16.47
CA TRP A 444 -1.29 -6.02 15.67
C TRP A 444 -1.64 -5.86 14.19
N TRP A 445 -0.89 -6.54 13.31
CA TRP A 445 -0.98 -6.37 11.86
C TRP A 445 -2.31 -6.82 11.24
N GLU A 446 -3.14 -7.57 11.97
CA GLU A 446 -4.51 -7.93 11.58
C GLU A 446 -5.33 -6.69 11.17
N ASP A 447 -5.13 -5.58 11.88
CA ASP A 447 -5.84 -4.31 11.68
C ASP A 447 -4.92 -3.25 11.05
N VAL A 448 -3.98 -3.65 10.19
CA VAL A 448 -3.07 -2.72 9.49
C VAL A 448 -3.81 -1.62 8.71
N TRP A 449 -5.03 -1.91 8.26
CA TRP A 449 -5.89 -0.93 7.58
C TRP A 449 -6.27 0.29 8.46
N LEU A 450 -6.18 0.20 9.80
CA LEU A 450 -6.37 1.34 10.70
C LEU A 450 -5.29 2.41 10.51
N LYS A 451 -4.13 2.02 9.98
CA LYS A 451 -3.08 2.92 9.53
C LYS A 451 -3.28 3.21 8.03
N GLU A 452 -3.16 2.18 7.20
CA GLU A 452 -3.00 2.35 5.74
C GLU A 452 -4.28 2.81 5.05
N GLY A 453 -5.44 2.30 5.46
CA GLY A 453 -6.73 2.73 4.92
C GLY A 453 -7.07 4.17 5.29
N PHE A 454 -6.70 4.61 6.50
CA PHE A 454 -6.90 6.00 6.94
C PHE A 454 -6.00 6.97 6.18
N ALA A 455 -4.70 6.68 6.10
CA ALA A 455 -3.78 7.52 5.33
C ALA A 455 -4.20 7.58 3.85
N HIS A 456 -4.58 6.45 3.26
CA HIS A 456 -5.00 6.42 1.86
C HIS A 456 -6.35 7.12 1.62
N PHE A 457 -7.28 7.17 2.58
CA PHE A 457 -8.48 8.02 2.47
C PHE A 457 -8.13 9.51 2.59
N PHE A 458 -7.35 9.86 3.62
CA PHE A 458 -6.96 11.25 3.88
C PHE A 458 -5.96 11.80 2.88
N GLU A 459 -5.30 10.95 2.09
CA GLU A 459 -4.52 11.30 0.90
C GLU A 459 -5.36 12.13 -0.08
N TYR A 460 -6.58 11.68 -0.39
CA TYR A 460 -7.47 12.38 -1.32
C TYR A 460 -8.07 13.64 -0.68
N VAL A 461 -8.43 13.57 0.60
CA VAL A 461 -8.96 14.73 1.36
C VAL A 461 -7.91 15.84 1.49
N GLY A 462 -6.67 15.48 1.85
CA GLY A 462 -5.55 16.41 2.00
C GLY A 462 -5.09 16.98 0.67
N THR A 463 -5.10 16.18 -0.40
CA THR A 463 -4.81 16.67 -1.75
C THR A 463 -5.89 17.64 -2.23
N ASP A 464 -7.17 17.39 -1.97
CA ASP A 464 -8.25 18.34 -2.28
C ASP A 464 -8.13 19.65 -1.48
N PHE A 465 -7.64 19.61 -0.24
CA PHE A 465 -7.33 20.83 0.51
C PHE A 465 -6.21 21.65 -0.18
N LEU A 466 -5.17 20.99 -0.66
CA LEU A 466 -4.07 21.66 -1.35
C LEU A 466 -4.48 22.18 -2.74
N PHE A 467 -5.23 21.36 -3.48
CA PHE A 467 -5.60 21.56 -4.88
C PHE A 467 -7.10 21.24 -5.13
N PRO A 468 -8.05 22.09 -4.67
CA PRO A 468 -9.48 21.79 -4.76
C PRO A 468 -10.03 21.54 -6.17
N LYS A 469 -9.32 22.04 -7.19
CA LYS A 469 -9.71 21.88 -8.60
C LYS A 469 -9.42 20.49 -9.15
N TRP A 470 -8.57 19.70 -8.48
CA TRP A 470 -8.25 18.34 -8.91
C TRP A 470 -9.40 17.36 -8.65
N ASN A 471 -10.34 17.68 -7.73
CA ASN A 471 -11.50 16.85 -7.41
C ASN A 471 -11.10 15.41 -7.02
N MET A 472 -10.09 15.29 -6.16
CA MET A 472 -9.47 14.04 -5.78
C MET A 472 -10.44 13.13 -5.04
N GLU A 473 -11.06 13.59 -3.94
CA GLU A 473 -11.95 12.74 -3.12
C GLU A 473 -13.24 12.40 -3.84
N LYS A 474 -13.86 13.37 -4.53
CA LYS A 474 -15.18 13.18 -5.13
C LYS A 474 -15.16 12.47 -6.48
N GLN A 475 -14.07 12.58 -7.25
CA GLN A 475 -13.99 12.01 -8.58
C GLN A 475 -12.84 11.01 -8.69
N ARG A 476 -11.59 11.44 -8.49
CA ARG A 476 -10.42 10.58 -8.73
C ARG A 476 -10.42 9.32 -7.86
N PHE A 477 -10.86 9.43 -6.60
CA PHE A 477 -11.03 8.30 -5.67
C PHE A 477 -11.86 7.16 -6.27
N LEU A 478 -12.90 7.50 -7.06
CA LEU A 478 -13.79 6.50 -7.63
C LEU A 478 -13.03 5.55 -8.57
N THR A 479 -12.17 6.09 -9.44
CA THR A 479 -11.46 5.27 -10.42
C THR A 479 -10.14 4.70 -9.92
N ASP A 480 -9.45 5.38 -9.00
CA ASP A 480 -8.11 5.01 -8.56
C ASP A 480 -8.13 4.12 -7.31
N VAL A 481 -9.23 4.16 -6.55
CA VAL A 481 -9.43 3.37 -5.32
C VAL A 481 -10.61 2.42 -5.50
N LEU A 482 -11.82 2.97 -5.61
CA LEU A 482 -13.06 2.20 -5.49
C LEU A 482 -13.21 1.14 -6.60
N HIS A 483 -13.18 1.57 -7.86
CA HIS A 483 -13.33 0.67 -9.01
C HIS A 483 -12.19 -0.34 -9.08
N GLU A 484 -10.96 0.06 -8.77
CA GLU A 484 -9.80 -0.84 -8.82
C GLU A 484 -9.89 -1.96 -7.79
N VAL A 485 -10.16 -1.62 -6.52
CA VAL A 485 -10.18 -2.63 -5.46
C VAL A 485 -11.39 -3.55 -5.59
N MET A 486 -12.51 -3.07 -6.12
CA MET A 486 -13.67 -3.92 -6.43
C MET A 486 -13.35 -4.99 -7.48
N LEU A 487 -12.38 -4.78 -8.38
CA LEU A 487 -11.93 -5.83 -9.30
C LEU A 487 -11.22 -6.96 -8.54
N LEU A 488 -10.36 -6.62 -7.58
CA LEU A 488 -9.60 -7.59 -6.78
C LEU A 488 -10.52 -8.30 -5.78
N ASP A 489 -11.36 -7.55 -5.08
CA ASP A 489 -12.21 -8.03 -4.00
C ASP A 489 -13.45 -8.80 -4.52
N GLY A 490 -13.72 -8.75 -5.83
CA GLY A 490 -14.73 -9.57 -6.50
C GLY A 490 -14.21 -10.96 -6.92
N LEU A 491 -12.94 -11.28 -6.64
CA LEU A 491 -12.37 -12.61 -6.88
C LEU A 491 -12.57 -13.51 -5.66
N SER A 492 -12.75 -14.81 -5.89
CA SER A 492 -12.85 -15.81 -4.81
C SER A 492 -11.56 -15.99 -4.00
N SER A 493 -10.44 -15.43 -4.47
CA SER A 493 -9.15 -15.41 -3.78
C SER A 493 -8.94 -14.18 -2.90
N SER A 494 -9.94 -13.31 -2.76
CA SER A 494 -9.88 -12.16 -1.83
C SER A 494 -9.88 -12.63 -0.37
N HIS A 495 -9.76 -11.68 0.55
CA HIS A 495 -9.79 -11.91 1.99
C HIS A 495 -10.53 -10.78 2.74
N PRO A 496 -10.95 -11.00 4.00
CA PRO A 496 -11.40 -9.92 4.87
C PRO A 496 -10.32 -8.85 5.09
N ILE A 497 -10.71 -7.60 5.35
CA ILE A 497 -9.71 -6.54 5.60
C ILE A 497 -9.01 -6.70 6.95
N SER A 498 -9.75 -7.20 7.96
CA SER A 498 -9.18 -7.64 9.23
C SER A 498 -9.07 -9.16 9.17
N GLN A 499 -7.85 -9.68 9.05
CA GLN A 499 -7.59 -11.12 9.02
C GLN A 499 -6.49 -11.49 10.01
N GLU A 500 -6.52 -12.73 10.49
CA GLU A 500 -5.53 -13.26 11.43
C GLU A 500 -4.12 -13.28 10.82
N VAL A 501 -3.13 -12.82 11.60
CA VAL A 501 -1.72 -12.79 11.21
C VAL A 501 -0.90 -13.46 12.30
N GLU A 502 -0.48 -14.70 12.06
CA GLU A 502 0.31 -15.47 13.03
C GLU A 502 1.81 -15.40 12.75
N GLN A 503 2.22 -15.59 11.50
CA GLN A 503 3.63 -15.70 11.11
C GLN A 503 4.15 -14.41 10.48
N ALA A 504 5.46 -14.18 10.61
CA ALA A 504 6.16 -13.08 9.95
C ALA A 504 5.90 -13.01 8.42
N THR A 505 5.78 -14.17 7.77
CA THR A 505 5.48 -14.28 6.34
C THR A 505 4.05 -13.87 5.97
N ASP A 506 3.11 -13.94 6.91
CA ASP A 506 1.72 -13.55 6.68
C ASP A 506 1.53 -12.04 6.71
N ILE A 507 2.45 -11.30 7.35
CA ILE A 507 2.37 -9.84 7.43
C ILE A 507 2.34 -9.23 6.02
N ASN A 508 3.21 -9.67 5.12
CA ASN A 508 3.22 -9.16 3.74
C ASN A 508 1.92 -9.46 2.97
N ARG A 509 1.08 -10.39 3.45
CA ARG A 509 -0.22 -10.72 2.84
C ARG A 509 -1.32 -9.75 3.26
N VAL A 510 -1.18 -9.07 4.40
CA VAL A 510 -2.11 -8.02 4.85
C VAL A 510 -1.70 -6.62 4.41
N PHE A 511 -0.43 -6.42 4.04
CA PHE A 511 0.04 -5.18 3.41
C PHE A 511 -0.24 -5.20 1.90
N ASP A 512 -1.52 -5.22 1.55
CA ASP A 512 -2.00 -5.39 0.18
C ASP A 512 -3.07 -4.33 -0.20
N TRP A 513 -3.55 -4.37 -1.44
CA TRP A 513 -4.55 -3.39 -1.90
C TRP A 513 -5.89 -3.49 -1.17
N ILE A 514 -6.22 -4.60 -0.49
CA ILE A 514 -7.40 -4.68 0.36
C ILE A 514 -7.22 -3.78 1.59
N ALA A 515 -6.10 -3.86 2.32
CA ALA A 515 -5.87 -2.99 3.47
C ALA A 515 -5.86 -1.49 3.12
N TYR A 516 -5.24 -1.12 1.99
CA TYR A 516 -5.15 0.28 1.55
C TYR A 516 -6.47 0.77 0.93
N LYS A 517 -6.91 0.16 -0.17
CA LYS A 517 -8.00 0.70 -0.99
C LYS A 517 -9.39 0.33 -0.47
N LYS A 518 -9.61 -0.92 -0.04
CA LYS A 518 -10.90 -1.28 0.60
C LYS A 518 -11.03 -0.56 1.93
N GLY A 519 -9.94 -0.48 2.70
CA GLY A 519 -9.88 0.32 3.94
C GLY A 519 -10.32 1.77 3.71
N ALA A 520 -9.69 2.45 2.76
CA ALA A 520 -10.05 3.82 2.40
C ALA A 520 -11.50 3.96 1.92
N ALA A 521 -11.99 3.03 1.10
CA ALA A 521 -13.35 3.06 0.57
C ALA A 521 -14.41 2.85 1.66
N LEU A 522 -14.15 1.96 2.63
CA LEU A 522 -15.01 1.76 3.80
C LEU A 522 -15.01 2.98 4.72
N ILE A 523 -13.86 3.59 4.95
CA ILE A 523 -13.75 4.83 5.73
C ILE A 523 -14.51 5.97 5.04
N ARG A 524 -14.40 6.11 3.71
CA ARG A 524 -15.17 7.08 2.92
C ARG A 524 -16.67 6.84 3.04
N MET A 525 -17.12 5.58 2.92
CA MET A 525 -18.54 5.23 3.09
C MET A 525 -19.02 5.62 4.49
N LEU A 526 -18.24 5.31 5.53
CA LEU A 526 -18.56 5.62 6.91
C LEU A 526 -18.61 7.14 7.16
N ALA A 527 -17.66 7.91 6.64
CA ALA A 527 -17.65 9.37 6.72
C ALA A 527 -18.90 9.99 6.07
N ASN A 528 -19.38 9.41 4.97
CA ASN A 528 -20.63 9.83 4.32
C ASN A 528 -21.88 9.45 5.14
N VAL A 529 -21.92 8.26 5.74
CA VAL A 529 -23.03 7.82 6.61
C VAL A 529 -23.13 8.68 7.87
N MET A 530 -22.00 8.96 8.51
CA MET A 530 -21.93 9.76 9.73
C MET A 530 -22.15 11.25 9.44
N GLY A 531 -21.68 11.73 8.29
CA GLY A 531 -21.54 13.15 8.02
C GLY A 531 -20.25 13.70 8.65
N GLN A 532 -19.64 14.68 7.97
CA GLN A 532 -18.32 15.19 8.32
C GLN A 532 -18.15 15.64 9.78
N PRO A 533 -19.10 16.40 10.40
CA PRO A 533 -18.90 16.87 11.78
C PRO A 533 -18.81 15.73 12.80
N LEU A 534 -19.68 14.71 12.67
CA LEU A 534 -19.70 13.56 13.56
C LEU A 534 -18.50 12.63 13.34
N PHE A 535 -18.11 12.44 12.08
CA PHE A 535 -16.93 11.68 11.73
C PHE A 535 -15.66 12.32 12.32
N GLN A 536 -15.48 13.62 12.10
CA GLN A 536 -14.36 14.40 12.64
C GLN A 536 -14.31 14.34 14.18
N LYS A 537 -15.45 14.54 14.86
CA LYS A 537 -15.55 14.42 16.31
C LYS A 537 -15.15 13.03 16.80
N GLY A 538 -15.68 11.98 16.18
CA GLY A 538 -15.36 10.60 16.55
C GLY A 538 -13.88 10.26 16.34
N LEU A 539 -13.25 10.76 15.27
CA LEU A 539 -11.80 10.60 15.06
C LEU A 539 -10.98 11.38 16.09
N ASN A 540 -11.38 12.61 16.44
CA ASN A 540 -10.72 13.36 17.50
C ASN A 540 -10.77 12.61 18.84
N ASP A 541 -11.95 12.13 19.24
CA ASP A 541 -12.13 11.35 20.46
C ASP A 541 -11.30 10.05 20.44
N TYR A 542 -11.22 9.38 19.28
CA TYR A 542 -10.39 8.20 19.08
C TYR A 542 -8.90 8.50 19.26
N LEU A 543 -8.38 9.52 18.58
CA LEU A 543 -6.98 9.92 18.65
C LEU A 543 -6.58 10.35 20.06
N LEU A 544 -7.37 11.20 20.71
CA LEU A 544 -7.09 11.66 22.08
C LEU A 544 -7.13 10.53 23.11
N SER A 545 -8.03 9.54 22.93
CA SER A 545 -8.16 8.43 23.87
C SER A 545 -7.02 7.41 23.78
N HIS A 546 -6.38 7.30 22.62
CA HIS A 546 -5.36 6.28 22.35
C HIS A 546 -3.98 6.87 22.01
N MET A 547 -3.80 8.19 22.12
CA MET A 547 -2.55 8.86 21.80
C MET A 547 -1.36 8.24 22.56
N TYR A 548 -0.26 7.99 21.84
CA TYR A 548 0.94 7.29 22.33
C TYR A 548 0.70 5.83 22.75
N GLY A 549 -0.46 5.27 22.42
CA GLY A 549 -0.84 3.90 22.69
C GLY A 549 -1.14 3.12 21.41
N ASN A 550 -1.80 1.99 21.61
CA ASN A 550 -2.31 1.15 20.54
C ASN A 550 -3.83 1.12 20.58
N ALA A 551 -4.46 0.86 19.44
CA ALA A 551 -5.90 0.67 19.35
C ALA A 551 -6.23 -0.50 18.42
N ALA A 552 -7.25 -1.26 18.78
CA ALA A 552 -7.84 -2.25 17.90
C ALA A 552 -9.02 -1.64 17.13
N ARG A 553 -9.51 -2.36 16.12
CA ARG A 553 -10.69 -1.97 15.34
C ARG A 553 -11.91 -1.63 16.21
N ASP A 554 -12.18 -2.42 17.24
CA ASP A 554 -13.35 -2.21 18.12
C ASP A 554 -13.24 -0.90 18.94
N ASP A 555 -12.03 -0.40 19.18
CA ASP A 555 -11.83 0.87 19.87
C ASP A 555 -12.22 2.06 18.99
N LEU A 556 -11.96 1.97 17.67
CA LEU A 556 -12.44 2.94 16.68
C LEU A 556 -13.97 2.91 16.61
N TRP A 557 -14.57 1.72 16.43
CA TRP A 557 -16.02 1.56 16.36
C TRP A 557 -16.74 2.13 17.58
N ARG A 558 -16.23 1.85 18.78
CA ARG A 558 -16.80 2.37 20.03
C ARG A 558 -16.85 3.90 20.03
N LYS A 559 -15.82 4.58 19.53
CA LYS A 559 -15.74 6.05 19.47
C LYS A 559 -16.68 6.63 18.41
N LEU A 560 -16.75 6.01 17.24
CA LEU A 560 -17.67 6.43 16.18
C LEU A 560 -19.15 6.20 16.56
N SER A 561 -19.49 5.07 17.20
CA SER A 561 -20.83 4.80 17.75
C SER A 561 -21.19 5.77 18.88
N GLN A 562 -20.23 6.19 19.71
CA GLN A 562 -20.45 7.24 20.73
C GLN A 562 -20.77 8.60 20.09
N ALA A 563 -20.05 8.99 19.03
CA ALA A 563 -20.32 10.23 18.32
C ALA A 563 -21.74 10.24 17.70
N MET A 564 -22.18 9.14 17.08
CA MET A 564 -23.53 9.01 16.52
C MET A 564 -24.63 9.15 17.58
N ARG A 565 -24.48 8.43 18.70
CA ARG A 565 -25.44 8.50 19.82
C ARG A 565 -25.53 9.89 20.43
N SER A 566 -24.45 10.68 20.42
CA SER A 566 -24.47 12.04 20.97
C SER A 566 -25.41 13.00 20.23
N GLU A 567 -25.81 12.68 19.00
CA GLU A 567 -26.79 13.43 18.19
C GLU A 567 -28.12 12.66 18.03
N GLY A 568 -28.39 11.68 18.91
CA GLY A 568 -29.62 10.90 18.88
C GLY A 568 -29.74 9.93 17.69
N ARG A 569 -28.63 9.62 17.01
CA ARG A 569 -28.60 8.62 15.92
C ARG A 569 -28.22 7.26 16.50
N ASP A 570 -29.21 6.37 16.62
CA ASP A 570 -29.06 5.03 17.19
C ASP A 570 -28.60 4.01 16.13
N ILE A 571 -27.38 4.20 15.62
CA ILE A 571 -26.73 3.27 14.69
C ILE A 571 -25.45 2.78 15.37
N ASP A 572 -25.34 1.47 15.59
CA ASP A 572 -24.09 0.87 16.05
C ASP A 572 -23.13 0.66 14.87
N ILE A 573 -22.08 1.49 14.82
CA ILE A 573 -21.03 1.40 13.81
C ILE A 573 -20.28 0.07 13.90
N GLY A 574 -20.14 -0.52 15.09
CA GLY A 574 -19.48 -1.82 15.25
C GLY A 574 -20.27 -2.93 14.55
N GLU A 575 -21.56 -3.06 14.86
CA GLU A 575 -22.43 -4.07 14.25
C GLU A 575 -22.48 -3.93 12.71
N MET A 576 -22.55 -2.69 12.21
CA MET A 576 -22.51 -2.40 10.79
C MET A 576 -21.17 -2.79 10.17
N MET A 577 -20.06 -2.27 10.71
CA MET A 577 -18.74 -2.37 10.09
C MET A 577 -18.08 -3.74 10.28
N ASP A 578 -18.51 -4.54 11.25
CA ASP A 578 -18.10 -5.95 11.36
C ASP A 578 -18.48 -6.74 10.09
N ARG A 579 -19.65 -6.46 9.51
CA ARG A 579 -20.08 -7.04 8.23
C ARG A 579 -19.25 -6.58 7.04
N TRP A 580 -18.52 -5.48 7.16
CA TRP A 580 -17.66 -4.97 6.10
C TRP A 580 -16.20 -5.35 6.30
N THR A 581 -15.78 -5.64 7.53
CA THR A 581 -14.37 -5.84 7.88
C THR A 581 -13.98 -7.29 8.16
N LEU A 582 -14.88 -8.11 8.72
CA LEU A 582 -14.59 -9.51 9.09
C LEU A 582 -14.97 -10.55 8.02
N GLN A 583 -15.53 -10.12 6.90
CA GLN A 583 -15.86 -10.99 5.77
C GLN A 583 -15.24 -10.48 4.48
N MET A 584 -14.90 -11.42 3.59
CA MET A 584 -14.33 -11.09 2.28
C MET A 584 -15.38 -10.47 1.35
N GLY A 585 -14.90 -9.73 0.34
CA GLY A 585 -15.75 -9.25 -0.75
C GLY A 585 -16.72 -8.14 -0.37
N TYR A 586 -17.69 -7.93 -1.26
CA TYR A 586 -18.71 -6.89 -1.17
C TYR A 586 -20.02 -7.34 -1.86
N PRO A 587 -21.17 -6.70 -1.57
CA PRO A 587 -22.41 -7.08 -2.21
C PRO A 587 -22.62 -6.43 -3.58
N VAL A 588 -23.35 -7.12 -4.44
CA VAL A 588 -24.16 -6.49 -5.50
C VAL A 588 -25.57 -6.29 -4.97
N VAL A 589 -26.09 -5.08 -5.14
CA VAL A 589 -27.45 -4.70 -4.76
C VAL A 589 -28.30 -4.58 -6.02
N THR A 590 -29.30 -5.44 -6.18
CA THR A 590 -30.23 -5.40 -7.31
C THR A 590 -31.50 -4.66 -6.93
N ILE A 591 -31.82 -3.60 -7.67
CA ILE A 591 -33.04 -2.80 -7.50
C ILE A 591 -34.00 -3.11 -8.67
N SER A 592 -35.18 -3.63 -8.35
CA SER A 592 -36.22 -3.90 -9.33
C SER A 592 -37.52 -3.17 -8.98
N LYS A 593 -38.18 -2.58 -9.98
CA LYS A 593 -39.56 -2.11 -9.80
C LYS A 593 -40.45 -3.31 -9.47
N ASN A 594 -41.33 -3.16 -8.47
CA ASN A 594 -42.22 -4.25 -8.09
C ASN A 594 -43.19 -4.57 -9.22
N GLN A 595 -43.27 -5.84 -9.63
CA GLN A 595 -44.17 -6.34 -10.66
C GLN A 595 -45.42 -7.02 -10.09
N SER A 596 -45.57 -7.06 -8.76
CA SER A 596 -46.76 -7.63 -8.12
C SER A 596 -48.00 -6.80 -8.44
N GLU A 597 -49.02 -7.45 -9.02
CA GLU A 597 -50.34 -6.85 -9.29
C GLU A 597 -51.04 -6.34 -8.01
N GLN A 598 -50.58 -6.77 -6.83
CA GLN A 598 -51.18 -6.43 -5.53
C GLN A 598 -50.56 -5.18 -4.88
N LEU A 599 -49.39 -4.72 -5.33
CA LEU A 599 -48.69 -3.56 -4.77
C LEU A 599 -48.63 -2.42 -5.80
N PRO A 600 -48.91 -1.16 -5.40
CA PRO A 600 -48.80 -0.01 -6.30
C PRO A 600 -47.41 0.11 -6.95
N THR A 601 -47.32 0.72 -8.14
CA THR A 601 -46.07 1.03 -8.90
C THR A 601 -45.02 1.86 -8.15
N ARG A 602 -45.29 2.25 -6.89
CA ARG A 602 -44.42 3.02 -6.00
C ARG A 602 -43.53 2.18 -5.09
N TYR A 603 -43.59 0.85 -5.19
CA TYR A 603 -42.73 -0.05 -4.42
C TYR A 603 -41.58 -0.59 -5.28
N ILE A 604 -40.40 -0.68 -4.67
CA ILE A 604 -39.24 -1.36 -5.24
C ILE A 604 -38.90 -2.57 -4.38
N THR A 605 -38.42 -3.62 -5.03
CA THR A 605 -37.77 -4.74 -4.38
C THR A 605 -36.27 -4.55 -4.50
N ILE A 606 -35.57 -4.63 -3.38
CA ILE A 606 -34.12 -4.53 -3.30
C ILE A 606 -33.61 -5.86 -2.78
N SER A 607 -32.62 -6.43 -3.46
CA SER A 607 -31.93 -7.63 -2.99
C SER A 607 -30.42 -7.42 -2.95
N GLN A 608 -29.74 -8.10 -2.02
CA GLN A 608 -28.29 -8.13 -1.91
C GLN A 608 -27.78 -9.57 -1.99
N GLU A 609 -26.63 -9.73 -2.64
CA GLU A 609 -25.85 -10.97 -2.61
C GLU A 609 -24.36 -10.67 -2.79
N HIS A 610 -23.49 -11.61 -2.40
CA HIS A 610 -22.05 -11.46 -2.57
C HIS A 610 -21.69 -11.42 -4.06
N PHE A 611 -21.07 -10.32 -4.50
CA PHE A 611 -20.60 -10.19 -5.87
C PHE A 611 -19.33 -11.01 -6.08
N LEU A 612 -19.34 -11.90 -7.07
CA LEU A 612 -18.18 -12.68 -7.49
C LEU A 612 -18.12 -12.78 -9.02
N TYR A 613 -16.90 -12.80 -9.57
CA TYR A 613 -16.71 -13.12 -10.98
C TYR A 613 -16.86 -14.62 -11.24
N GLY A 614 -17.71 -14.95 -12.22
CA GLY A 614 -17.93 -16.33 -12.67
C GLY A 614 -19.18 -16.97 -12.07
N GLN A 615 -20.11 -17.38 -12.95
CA GLN A 615 -21.41 -17.91 -12.55
C GLN A 615 -21.31 -19.24 -11.78
N GLU A 616 -20.36 -20.11 -12.14
CA GLU A 616 -20.12 -21.38 -11.46
C GLU A 616 -19.63 -21.20 -10.01
N VAL A 617 -18.78 -20.20 -9.80
CA VAL A 617 -18.26 -19.83 -8.48
C VAL A 617 -19.37 -19.24 -7.61
N ARG A 618 -20.26 -18.44 -8.19
CA ARG A 618 -21.44 -17.92 -7.48
C ARG A 618 -22.39 -19.03 -7.04
N ASN A 619 -22.70 -19.98 -7.92
CA ASN A 619 -23.63 -21.08 -7.64
C ASN A 619 -23.12 -22.06 -6.57
N SER A 620 -21.81 -22.09 -6.33
CA SER A 620 -21.16 -22.92 -5.31
C SER A 620 -20.88 -22.17 -4.00
N ASN A 621 -21.19 -20.87 -3.93
CA ASN A 621 -20.81 -20.04 -2.80
C ASN A 621 -21.82 -20.07 -1.65
N ASN A 622 -21.34 -19.68 -0.47
CA ASN A 622 -22.09 -19.63 0.77
C ASN A 622 -23.10 -18.46 0.78
N ASP A 623 -24.38 -18.82 0.74
CA ASP A 623 -25.53 -17.90 0.84
C ASP A 623 -25.65 -17.14 2.18
N SER A 624 -24.75 -17.37 3.15
CA SER A 624 -24.81 -16.77 4.48
C SER A 624 -24.28 -15.33 4.58
N LEU A 625 -23.44 -14.89 3.64
CA LEU A 625 -22.80 -13.58 3.68
C LEU A 625 -23.82 -12.46 3.48
N ARG A 626 -23.85 -11.51 4.41
CA ARG A 626 -24.79 -10.38 4.43
C ARG A 626 -24.09 -9.12 4.92
N TRP A 627 -24.50 -7.98 4.39
CA TRP A 627 -24.01 -6.67 4.77
C TRP A 627 -25.16 -5.79 5.26
N GLN A 628 -24.86 -4.85 6.15
CA GLN A 628 -25.74 -3.72 6.45
C GLN A 628 -25.41 -2.60 5.46
N VAL A 629 -26.22 -2.47 4.40
CA VAL A 629 -25.91 -1.60 3.27
C VAL A 629 -26.61 -0.24 3.41
N PRO A 630 -25.87 0.88 3.46
CA PRO A 630 -26.43 2.23 3.42
C PRO A 630 -26.71 2.64 1.97
N LEU A 631 -27.81 2.15 1.39
CA LEU A 631 -28.16 2.41 0.00
C LEU A 631 -28.77 3.81 -0.17
N THR A 632 -28.10 4.69 -0.92
CA THR A 632 -28.72 5.93 -1.41
C THR A 632 -29.46 5.66 -2.72
N VAL A 633 -30.69 6.17 -2.84
CA VAL A 633 -31.51 6.05 -4.06
C VAL A 633 -32.01 7.42 -4.50
N ALA A 634 -31.88 7.73 -5.78
CA ALA A 634 -32.49 8.86 -6.44
C ALA A 634 -33.42 8.41 -7.57
N VAL A 635 -34.46 9.20 -7.83
CA VAL A 635 -35.36 9.00 -8.97
C VAL A 635 -35.23 10.18 -9.92
N GLY A 636 -35.13 9.91 -11.21
CA GLY A 636 -35.02 10.99 -12.19
C GLY A 636 -35.71 10.70 -13.51
N ASN A 637 -35.66 11.72 -14.36
CA ASN A 637 -36.13 11.71 -15.73
C ASN A 637 -35.25 12.67 -16.57
N MET A 638 -35.66 12.95 -17.81
CA MET A 638 -34.88 13.71 -18.78
C MET A 638 -34.57 15.16 -18.38
N SER A 639 -35.29 15.70 -17.42
CA SER A 639 -35.22 17.10 -16.99
C SER A 639 -34.75 17.28 -15.55
N THR A 640 -35.06 16.33 -14.64
CA THR A 640 -34.81 16.51 -13.21
C THR A 640 -34.44 15.20 -12.51
N THR A 641 -33.71 15.33 -11.40
CA THR A 641 -33.38 14.26 -10.45
C THR A 641 -33.88 14.67 -9.06
N SER A 642 -34.49 13.74 -8.34
CA SER A 642 -34.95 13.94 -6.96
C SER A 642 -33.76 14.09 -6.00
N LEU A 643 -34.04 14.58 -4.79
CA LEU A 643 -33.11 14.40 -3.67
C LEU A 643 -32.92 12.90 -3.39
N GLN A 644 -31.71 12.53 -2.99
CA GLN A 644 -31.40 11.16 -2.60
C GLN A 644 -32.11 10.79 -1.29
N SER A 645 -32.57 9.55 -1.20
CA SER A 645 -33.09 8.95 0.02
C SER A 645 -32.15 7.84 0.49
N LEU A 646 -31.90 7.74 1.79
CA LEU A 646 -31.10 6.65 2.39
C LEU A 646 -32.02 5.52 2.82
N ILE A 647 -31.71 4.30 2.39
CA ILE A 647 -32.40 3.06 2.74
C ILE A 647 -31.38 2.09 3.32
N TRP A 648 -31.62 1.58 4.52
CA TRP A 648 -30.79 0.55 5.14
C TRP A 648 -31.27 -0.83 4.71
N ILE A 649 -30.39 -1.60 4.07
CA ILE A 649 -30.69 -2.96 3.62
C ILE A 649 -29.96 -3.94 4.53
N ASN A 650 -30.72 -4.74 5.27
CA ASN A 650 -30.19 -5.68 6.26
C ASN A 650 -30.47 -7.14 5.89
N ASN A 651 -31.59 -7.38 5.22
CA ASN A 651 -32.00 -8.70 4.76
C ASN A 651 -31.57 -8.93 3.31
N ARG A 652 -31.66 -10.19 2.89
CA ARG A 652 -31.33 -10.60 1.52
C ARG A 652 -32.24 -9.93 0.48
N THR A 653 -33.52 -9.81 0.79
CA THR A 653 -34.52 -9.16 -0.06
C THR A 653 -35.49 -8.37 0.81
N GLU A 654 -35.72 -7.11 0.44
CA GLU A 654 -36.61 -6.20 1.14
C GLU A 654 -37.46 -5.40 0.14
N THR A 655 -38.63 -4.94 0.58
CA THR A 655 -39.51 -4.10 -0.24
C THR A 655 -39.65 -2.73 0.40
N HIS A 656 -39.39 -1.69 -0.38
CA HIS A 656 -39.35 -0.30 0.10
C HIS A 656 -40.25 0.58 -0.77
N ARG A 657 -40.84 1.61 -0.15
CA ARG A 657 -41.72 2.57 -0.84
C ARG A 657 -40.91 3.79 -1.29
N ILE A 658 -41.07 4.19 -2.55
CA ILE A 658 -40.46 5.40 -3.12
C ILE A 658 -41.57 6.39 -3.49
N ALA A 659 -41.44 7.64 -3.03
CA ALA A 659 -42.51 8.63 -3.12
C ALA A 659 -42.80 9.10 -4.56
N LEU A 660 -41.76 9.24 -5.39
CA LEU A 660 -41.80 9.84 -6.72
C LEU A 660 -41.44 8.78 -7.78
N MET A 661 -42.38 7.92 -8.16
CA MET A 661 -42.18 6.97 -9.27
C MET A 661 -43.29 7.06 -10.30
N GLY A 662 -42.89 7.08 -11.57
CA GLY A 662 -43.75 6.93 -12.74
C GLY A 662 -43.15 5.96 -13.76
N ASP A 663 -43.86 5.73 -14.86
CA ASP A 663 -43.46 4.72 -15.84
C ASP A 663 -42.14 5.09 -16.57
N ASN A 664 -41.94 6.39 -16.82
CA ASN A 664 -40.77 6.94 -17.52
C ASN A 664 -39.66 7.46 -16.58
N THR A 665 -39.74 7.16 -15.28
CA THR A 665 -38.69 7.56 -14.33
C THR A 665 -37.71 6.42 -14.11
N TRP A 666 -36.41 6.70 -14.19
CA TRP A 666 -35.35 5.78 -13.81
C TRP A 666 -35.02 5.90 -12.32
N LEU A 667 -34.54 4.79 -11.77
CA LEU A 667 -33.96 4.68 -10.43
C LEU A 667 -32.44 4.64 -10.54
N LEU A 668 -31.76 5.33 -9.63
CA LEU A 668 -30.31 5.33 -9.52
C LEU A 668 -29.93 5.05 -8.06
N GLY A 669 -29.30 3.90 -7.83
CA GLY A 669 -28.72 3.53 -6.54
C GLY A 669 -27.27 3.99 -6.41
N ASN A 670 -26.80 4.10 -5.16
CA ASN A 670 -25.44 4.50 -4.82
C ASN A 670 -25.05 5.86 -5.43
N VAL A 671 -25.81 6.90 -5.10
CA VAL A 671 -25.59 8.27 -5.56
C VAL A 671 -24.16 8.72 -5.24
N ASN A 672 -23.43 9.18 -6.25
CA ASN A 672 -21.98 9.51 -6.25
C ASN A 672 -21.05 8.38 -5.79
N GLN A 673 -21.51 7.12 -5.82
CA GLN A 673 -20.76 5.93 -5.45
C GLN A 673 -20.07 6.08 -4.08
N THR A 674 -20.79 6.55 -3.08
CA THR A 674 -20.26 6.69 -1.72
C THR A 674 -20.22 5.35 -0.96
N GLY A 675 -21.02 4.37 -1.37
CA GLY A 675 -21.05 3.03 -0.80
C GLY A 675 -20.12 2.04 -1.50
N TYR A 676 -19.56 1.09 -0.73
CA TYR A 676 -18.68 0.03 -1.22
C TYR A 676 -19.47 -1.20 -1.72
N PHE A 677 -20.31 -0.99 -2.73
CA PHE A 677 -21.10 -2.06 -3.36
C PHE A 677 -21.46 -1.68 -4.80
N ARG A 678 -21.72 -2.70 -5.62
CA ARG A 678 -22.20 -2.54 -7.00
C ARG A 678 -23.72 -2.48 -7.04
N VAL A 679 -24.29 -1.76 -8.00
CA VAL A 679 -25.74 -1.67 -8.18
C VAL A 679 -26.15 -2.27 -9.52
N ASN A 680 -27.05 -3.25 -9.45
CA ASN A 680 -27.72 -3.81 -10.62
C ASN A 680 -29.19 -3.35 -10.65
N TYR A 681 -29.79 -3.40 -11.83
CA TYR A 681 -31.19 -3.06 -12.03
C TYR A 681 -31.88 -4.09 -12.91
N ASP A 682 -33.21 -4.09 -12.88
CA ASP A 682 -34.00 -4.76 -13.92
C ASP A 682 -33.72 -4.15 -15.31
N LEU A 683 -33.97 -4.93 -16.37
CA LEU A 683 -33.67 -4.52 -17.75
C LEU A 683 -34.44 -3.27 -18.18
N GLN A 684 -35.61 -3.01 -17.61
CA GLN A 684 -36.39 -1.82 -17.95
C GLN A 684 -35.73 -0.56 -17.39
N ASN A 685 -35.25 -0.61 -16.15
CA ASN A 685 -34.53 0.51 -15.56
C ASN A 685 -33.17 0.75 -16.26
N TRP A 686 -32.43 -0.30 -16.63
CA TRP A 686 -31.23 -0.15 -17.47
C TRP A 686 -31.53 0.56 -18.79
N LYS A 687 -32.63 0.20 -19.48
CA LYS A 687 -33.06 0.90 -20.70
C LYS A 687 -33.35 2.38 -20.45
N LEU A 688 -34.03 2.73 -19.36
CA LEU A 688 -34.33 4.12 -19.00
C LEU A 688 -33.06 4.92 -18.69
N LEU A 689 -32.08 4.32 -18.01
CA LEU A 689 -30.77 4.94 -17.75
C LEU A 689 -29.98 5.14 -19.04
N ILE A 690 -29.99 4.17 -19.97
CA ILE A 690 -29.36 4.32 -21.29
C ILE A 690 -30.03 5.47 -22.07
N GLN A 691 -31.36 5.52 -22.10
CA GLN A 691 -32.09 6.62 -22.73
C GLN A 691 -31.75 7.97 -22.11
N GLN A 692 -31.58 8.03 -20.77
CA GLN A 692 -31.13 9.25 -20.08
C GLN A 692 -29.75 9.71 -20.55
N LEU A 693 -28.78 8.80 -20.63
CA LEU A 693 -27.41 9.15 -21.02
C LEU A 693 -27.31 9.57 -22.49
N HIS A 694 -28.07 8.94 -23.38
CA HIS A 694 -28.14 9.32 -24.79
C HIS A 694 -28.91 10.62 -25.03
N GLY A 695 -29.94 10.91 -24.24
CA GLY A 695 -30.78 12.10 -24.40
C GLY A 695 -30.24 13.35 -23.70
N ASN A 696 -29.82 13.20 -22.44
CA ASN A 696 -29.30 14.30 -21.62
C ASN A 696 -28.39 13.76 -20.48
N PRO A 697 -27.10 13.50 -20.73
CA PRO A 697 -26.22 12.88 -19.74
C PRO A 697 -25.97 13.77 -18.51
N GLN A 698 -26.17 15.08 -18.62
CA GLN A 698 -25.83 16.04 -17.54
C GLN A 698 -26.76 15.97 -16.33
N ILE A 699 -27.91 15.31 -16.44
CA ILE A 699 -28.82 15.09 -15.31
C ILE A 699 -28.23 14.10 -14.28
N ILE A 700 -27.44 13.13 -14.73
CA ILE A 700 -26.76 12.17 -13.86
C ILE A 700 -25.35 12.73 -13.57
N SER A 701 -24.95 12.76 -12.29
CA SER A 701 -23.64 13.27 -11.89
C SER A 701 -22.48 12.53 -12.57
N VAL A 702 -21.35 13.22 -12.74
CA VAL A 702 -20.12 12.66 -13.34
C VAL A 702 -19.72 11.34 -12.66
N GLY A 703 -19.75 11.30 -11.32
CA GLY A 703 -19.44 10.11 -10.52
C GLY A 703 -20.39 8.95 -10.83
N ASN A 704 -21.69 9.21 -10.90
CA ASN A 704 -22.66 8.16 -11.23
C ASN A 704 -22.58 7.70 -12.69
N ARG A 705 -22.25 8.58 -13.65
CA ARG A 705 -22.02 8.15 -15.04
C ARG A 705 -20.85 7.17 -15.14
N ALA A 706 -19.73 7.50 -14.49
CA ALA A 706 -18.58 6.58 -14.41
C ALA A 706 -18.95 5.27 -13.69
N GLY A 707 -19.70 5.37 -12.59
CA GLY A 707 -20.17 4.21 -11.85
C GLY A 707 -21.10 3.29 -12.62
N LEU A 708 -22.03 3.83 -13.39
CA LEU A 708 -22.92 3.05 -14.25
C LEU A 708 -22.13 2.27 -15.32
N ILE A 709 -21.09 2.89 -15.89
CA ILE A 709 -20.19 2.22 -16.83
C ILE A 709 -19.44 1.09 -16.13
N ASP A 710 -18.78 1.38 -15.00
CA ASP A 710 -18.01 0.37 -14.26
C ASP A 710 -18.90 -0.81 -13.80
N ASP A 711 -20.08 -0.53 -13.23
CA ASP A 711 -21.04 -1.55 -12.82
C ASP A 711 -21.55 -2.35 -14.01
N ALA A 712 -22.00 -1.73 -15.10
CA ALA A 712 -22.58 -2.46 -16.23
C ALA A 712 -21.58 -3.46 -16.86
N PHE A 713 -20.31 -3.07 -17.03
CA PHE A 713 -19.30 -3.97 -17.58
C PHE A 713 -18.95 -5.11 -16.60
N ASN A 714 -18.76 -4.82 -15.32
CA ASN A 714 -18.40 -5.85 -14.35
C ASN A 714 -19.57 -6.79 -14.02
N LEU A 715 -20.81 -6.29 -13.98
CA LEU A 715 -22.02 -7.09 -13.89
C LEU A 715 -22.18 -8.01 -15.09
N ALA A 716 -21.92 -7.52 -16.30
CA ALA A 716 -22.00 -8.34 -17.49
C ALA A 716 -20.89 -9.40 -17.52
N ARG A 717 -19.67 -9.04 -17.12
CA ARG A 717 -18.54 -9.97 -16.93
C ARG A 717 -18.86 -11.07 -15.91
N ALA A 718 -19.58 -10.73 -14.84
CA ALA A 718 -20.00 -11.68 -13.81
C ALA A 718 -21.29 -12.47 -14.16
N GLY A 719 -21.93 -12.18 -15.31
CA GLY A 719 -23.13 -12.89 -15.77
C GLY A 719 -24.45 -12.39 -15.16
N TYR A 720 -24.46 -11.20 -14.54
CA TYR A 720 -25.68 -10.55 -14.04
C TYR A 720 -26.46 -9.81 -15.11
N LEU A 721 -25.77 -9.38 -16.16
CA LEU A 721 -26.30 -8.49 -17.18
C LEU A 721 -25.94 -9.02 -18.58
N PRO A 722 -26.85 -8.97 -19.57
CA PRO A 722 -26.50 -9.35 -20.93
C PRO A 722 -25.40 -8.46 -21.50
N GLN A 723 -24.43 -9.04 -22.22
CA GLN A 723 -23.25 -8.32 -22.74
C GLN A 723 -23.57 -7.15 -23.68
N GLY A 724 -24.74 -7.15 -24.31
CA GLY A 724 -25.17 -6.04 -25.16
C GLY A 724 -25.51 -4.76 -24.40
N ILE A 725 -25.91 -4.84 -23.13
CA ILE A 725 -26.31 -3.69 -22.32
C ILE A 725 -25.15 -2.71 -22.07
N PRO A 726 -23.97 -3.12 -21.56
CA PRO A 726 -22.86 -2.19 -21.35
C PRO A 726 -22.39 -1.52 -22.66
N LEU A 727 -22.42 -2.23 -23.79
CA LEU A 727 -22.08 -1.67 -25.10
C LEU A 727 -23.13 -0.66 -25.60
N GLN A 728 -24.42 -0.87 -25.32
CA GLN A 728 -25.44 0.15 -25.61
C GLN A 728 -25.29 1.37 -24.69
N LEU A 729 -24.96 1.12 -23.41
CA LEU A 729 -24.74 2.16 -22.42
C LEU A 729 -23.67 3.14 -22.88
N ILE A 730 -22.46 2.69 -23.20
CA ILE A 730 -21.36 3.58 -23.61
C ILE A 730 -21.54 4.22 -25.00
N GLY A 731 -22.63 3.92 -25.72
CA GLY A 731 -22.93 4.57 -27.00
C GLY A 731 -23.14 6.10 -26.91
N TYR A 732 -23.31 6.64 -25.69
CA TYR A 732 -23.41 8.09 -25.46
C TYR A 732 -22.05 8.81 -25.35
N LEU A 733 -20.95 8.06 -25.22
CA LEU A 733 -19.61 8.62 -24.98
C LEU A 733 -19.16 9.71 -25.99
N PRO A 734 -19.57 9.70 -27.28
CA PRO A 734 -19.28 10.82 -28.18
C PRO A 734 -19.71 12.21 -27.64
N GLU A 735 -20.76 12.25 -26.82
CA GLU A 735 -21.29 13.46 -26.17
C GLU A 735 -20.73 13.67 -24.75
N GLU A 736 -20.00 12.70 -24.22
CA GLU A 736 -19.38 12.81 -22.90
C GLU A 736 -18.16 13.71 -22.96
N THR A 737 -18.19 14.76 -22.15
CA THR A 737 -17.02 15.62 -21.96
C THR A 737 -16.17 15.09 -20.82
N SER A 738 -16.75 14.72 -19.68
CA SER A 738 -16.03 14.53 -18.42
C SER A 738 -14.99 13.40 -18.44
N PHE A 739 -13.88 13.57 -17.71
CA PHE A 739 -12.78 12.59 -17.67
C PHE A 739 -13.21 11.25 -17.07
N LEU A 740 -13.96 11.27 -15.97
CA LEU A 740 -14.20 10.08 -15.17
C LEU A 740 -14.97 8.97 -15.92
N PRO A 741 -16.06 9.26 -16.68
CA PRO A 741 -16.76 8.23 -17.43
C PRO A 741 -15.93 7.68 -18.59
N TRP A 742 -15.12 8.53 -19.24
CA TRP A 742 -14.14 8.09 -20.24
C TRP A 742 -13.08 7.16 -19.65
N HIS A 743 -12.58 7.45 -18.46
CA HIS A 743 -11.61 6.62 -17.78
C HIS A 743 -12.20 5.25 -17.38
N ALA A 744 -13.41 5.24 -16.82
CA ALA A 744 -14.14 3.99 -16.52
C ALA A 744 -14.35 3.13 -17.79
N ALA A 745 -14.81 3.75 -18.88
CA ALA A 745 -14.99 3.07 -20.16
C ALA A 745 -13.68 2.51 -20.73
N SER A 746 -12.60 3.31 -20.70
CA SER A 746 -11.28 2.89 -21.19
C SER A 746 -10.76 1.65 -20.46
N ARG A 747 -10.88 1.60 -19.13
CA ARG A 747 -10.48 0.43 -18.34
C ARG A 747 -11.25 -0.83 -18.72
N ALA A 748 -12.56 -0.71 -18.90
CA ALA A 748 -13.41 -1.84 -19.30
C ALA A 748 -13.09 -2.30 -20.73
N LEU A 749 -12.98 -1.36 -21.67
CA LEU A 749 -12.65 -1.64 -23.07
C LEU A 749 -11.25 -2.22 -23.25
N TYR A 750 -10.28 -1.85 -22.40
CA TYR A 750 -8.91 -2.36 -22.48
C TYR A 750 -8.86 -3.86 -22.21
N GLN A 751 -9.67 -4.35 -21.26
CA GLN A 751 -9.77 -5.79 -21.02
C GLN A 751 -10.37 -6.51 -22.23
N LEU A 752 -11.40 -5.94 -22.86
CA LEU A 752 -11.99 -6.51 -24.08
C LEU A 752 -11.01 -6.48 -25.26
N ASP A 753 -10.26 -5.40 -25.43
CA ASP A 753 -9.18 -5.30 -26.42
C ASP A 753 -8.18 -6.46 -26.26
N LYS A 754 -7.70 -6.70 -25.05
CA LYS A 754 -6.75 -7.80 -24.78
C LYS A 754 -7.33 -9.20 -24.97
N LEU A 755 -8.64 -9.37 -24.81
CA LEU A 755 -9.30 -10.65 -25.05
C LEU A 755 -9.56 -10.89 -26.55
N LEU A 756 -9.81 -9.82 -27.31
CA LEU A 756 -10.19 -9.88 -28.71
C LEU A 756 -9.02 -9.67 -29.67
N ASP A 757 -7.87 -9.14 -29.25
CA ASP A 757 -6.74 -8.75 -30.12
C ASP A 757 -6.21 -9.84 -31.06
N ARG A 758 -6.52 -11.10 -30.77
CA ARG A 758 -6.12 -12.30 -31.53
C ARG A 758 -7.31 -13.06 -32.12
N THR A 759 -8.50 -12.47 -32.17
CA THR A 759 -9.69 -13.08 -32.78
C THR A 759 -10.06 -12.41 -34.10
N GLU A 760 -10.85 -13.10 -34.93
CA GLU A 760 -11.29 -12.59 -36.24
C GLU A 760 -12.23 -11.37 -36.09
N GLU A 761 -12.94 -11.29 -34.97
CA GLU A 761 -13.90 -10.24 -34.64
C GLU A 761 -13.26 -8.96 -34.10
N TYR A 762 -11.94 -8.92 -33.93
CA TYR A 762 -11.24 -7.73 -33.41
C TYR A 762 -11.50 -6.48 -34.24
N SER A 763 -11.60 -6.61 -35.57
CA SER A 763 -11.89 -5.48 -36.46
C SER A 763 -13.23 -4.83 -36.15
N LEU A 764 -14.28 -5.62 -35.92
CA LEU A 764 -15.61 -5.14 -35.54
C LEU A 764 -15.58 -4.39 -34.20
N PHE A 765 -14.86 -4.93 -33.22
CA PHE A 765 -14.67 -4.27 -31.94
C PHE A 765 -13.89 -2.96 -32.08
N SER A 766 -12.81 -2.97 -32.85
CA SER A 766 -11.97 -1.80 -33.11
C SER A 766 -12.77 -0.68 -33.79
N ASP A 767 -13.57 -1.00 -34.81
CA ASP A 767 -14.45 -0.05 -35.50
C ASP A 767 -15.50 0.54 -34.57
N TYR A 768 -16.09 -0.30 -33.70
CA TYR A 768 -17.04 0.14 -32.70
C TYR A 768 -16.41 1.13 -31.71
N VAL A 769 -15.21 0.83 -31.19
CA VAL A 769 -14.49 1.73 -30.27
C VAL A 769 -14.10 3.02 -30.99
N LEU A 770 -13.57 2.94 -32.22
CA LEU A 770 -13.23 4.12 -33.04
C LEU A 770 -14.41 5.08 -33.16
N LYS A 771 -15.61 4.55 -33.42
CA LYS A 771 -16.83 5.36 -33.52
C LYS A 771 -17.11 6.15 -32.25
N GLN A 772 -16.81 5.60 -31.08
CA GLN A 772 -17.04 6.32 -29.82
C GLN A 772 -16.04 7.46 -29.63
N VAL A 773 -14.78 7.26 -29.99
CA VAL A 773 -13.71 8.20 -29.60
C VAL A 773 -13.30 9.18 -30.71
N ALA A 774 -13.63 8.92 -31.98
CA ALA A 774 -13.18 9.72 -33.12
C ALA A 774 -13.52 11.22 -32.98
N ALA A 775 -14.75 11.55 -32.59
CA ALA A 775 -15.19 12.94 -32.44
C ALA A 775 -14.32 13.68 -31.40
N ARG A 776 -14.08 13.06 -30.25
CA ARG A 776 -13.26 13.65 -29.19
C ARG A 776 -11.79 13.72 -29.59
N TYR A 777 -11.25 12.69 -30.23
CA TYR A 777 -9.88 12.68 -30.71
C TYR A 777 -9.57 13.87 -31.64
N HIS A 778 -10.46 14.16 -32.59
CA HIS A 778 -10.29 15.28 -33.52
C HIS A 778 -10.38 16.65 -32.85
N GLN A 779 -11.16 16.79 -31.77
CA GLN A 779 -11.24 18.04 -31.00
C GLN A 779 -9.99 18.30 -30.17
N MET A 780 -9.25 17.26 -29.79
CA MET A 780 -8.15 17.34 -28.82
C MET A 780 -6.83 17.84 -29.43
N GLY A 781 -6.54 17.55 -30.70
CA GLY A 781 -5.33 18.00 -31.38
C GLY A 781 -4.01 17.53 -30.73
N TRP A 782 -2.88 17.99 -31.27
CA TRP A 782 -1.55 17.84 -30.64
C TRP A 782 -1.15 19.17 -29.99
N PRO A 783 -0.54 19.18 -28.80
CA PRO A 783 -0.06 20.42 -28.19
C PRO A 783 0.98 21.08 -29.10
N THR A 784 0.74 22.32 -29.53
CA THR A 784 1.72 23.10 -30.29
C THR A 784 2.58 23.92 -29.33
N ASN A 785 3.84 23.54 -29.19
CA ASN A 785 4.83 24.39 -28.53
C ASN A 785 5.15 25.59 -29.43
N GLY A 786 4.39 26.68 -29.30
CA GLY A 786 4.68 27.93 -29.97
C GLY A 786 5.94 28.59 -29.39
N PRO A 787 6.85 29.14 -30.22
CA PRO A 787 7.99 29.90 -29.73
C PRO A 787 7.49 31.26 -29.19
N GLY A 788 7.32 31.36 -27.87
CA GLY A 788 6.87 32.59 -27.21
C GLY A 788 6.28 32.46 -25.81
N SER A 789 6.09 31.24 -25.26
CA SER A 789 5.70 31.06 -23.86
C SER A 789 6.94 31.13 -22.95
N GLU A 790 7.26 32.31 -22.43
CA GLU A 790 8.24 32.50 -21.34
C GLU A 790 7.69 32.00 -20.00
N GLY A 791 7.45 30.69 -19.88
CA GLY A 791 7.09 30.01 -18.64
C GLY A 791 7.70 28.61 -18.60
N SER A 792 8.03 28.11 -17.41
CA SER A 792 8.61 26.76 -17.24
C SER A 792 7.73 25.70 -17.91
N VAL A 793 8.29 24.56 -18.27
CA VAL A 793 7.51 23.44 -18.87
C VAL A 793 6.33 23.07 -17.99
N LEU A 794 6.46 23.12 -16.65
CA LEU A 794 5.34 22.97 -15.73
C LEU A 794 4.31 24.08 -15.82
N GLN A 795 4.69 25.34 -16.03
CA GLN A 795 3.72 26.41 -16.19
C GLN A 795 3.04 26.34 -17.55
N ALA A 796 3.74 25.96 -18.62
CA ALA A 796 3.15 25.73 -19.94
C ALA A 796 2.30 24.46 -19.96
N SER A 797 2.74 23.36 -19.33
CA SER A 797 1.96 22.14 -19.19
C SER A 797 0.81 22.36 -18.23
N TYR A 798 0.97 23.13 -17.15
CA TYR A 798 -0.13 23.49 -16.25
C TYR A 798 -1.06 24.49 -16.90
N GLN A 799 -0.65 25.48 -17.71
CA GLN A 799 -1.61 26.34 -18.43
C GLN A 799 -2.38 25.50 -19.47
N THR A 800 -1.66 24.70 -20.25
CA THR A 800 -2.20 23.83 -21.29
C THR A 800 -3.07 22.73 -20.68
N GLU A 801 -2.67 22.11 -19.56
CA GLU A 801 -3.42 21.14 -18.77
C GLU A 801 -4.33 21.79 -17.74
N TYR A 802 -4.39 23.10 -17.54
CA TYR A 802 -5.38 23.77 -16.68
C TYR A 802 -6.56 24.20 -17.54
N GLU A 803 -6.26 24.68 -18.75
CA GLU A 803 -7.19 24.79 -19.87
C GLU A 803 -7.65 23.38 -20.32
N HIS A 804 -6.79 22.36 -20.25
CA HIS A 804 -7.11 20.96 -20.55
C HIS A 804 -7.40 20.01 -19.36
N THR A 805 -7.36 20.44 -18.10
CA THR A 805 -7.96 19.68 -16.98
C THR A 805 -9.42 20.06 -16.84
N HIS A 806 -9.78 21.24 -17.35
CA HIS A 806 -11.15 21.54 -17.76
C HIS A 806 -11.51 20.92 -19.12
N THR A 807 -10.53 20.45 -19.92
CA THR A 807 -10.74 19.73 -21.19
C THR A 807 -9.73 18.59 -21.51
N HIS A 808 -9.85 17.46 -20.82
CA HIS A 808 -9.74 16.10 -21.38
C HIS A 808 -8.62 15.67 -22.36
N THR A 809 -7.40 16.21 -22.46
CA THR A 809 -6.47 15.78 -23.54
C THR A 809 -5.43 14.71 -23.17
N HIS A 810 -4.62 14.86 -22.12
CA HIS A 810 -3.42 14.00 -21.96
C HIS A 810 -3.73 12.51 -21.74
N TYR A 811 -4.70 12.19 -20.88
CA TYR A 811 -5.08 10.80 -20.59
C TYR A 811 -6.00 10.19 -21.63
N THR A 812 -6.88 10.97 -22.26
CA THR A 812 -7.76 10.51 -23.34
C THR A 812 -6.94 10.25 -24.59
N HIS A 813 -5.94 11.09 -24.87
CA HIS A 813 -4.93 10.86 -25.90
C HIS A 813 -4.06 9.63 -25.58
N THR A 814 -3.69 9.41 -24.30
CA THR A 814 -2.95 8.20 -23.90
C THR A 814 -3.82 6.93 -24.00
N CYS A 815 -5.09 6.99 -23.62
CA CYS A 815 -6.06 5.90 -23.84
C CYS A 815 -6.21 5.63 -25.34
N LEU A 816 -6.41 6.66 -26.15
CA LEU A 816 -6.54 6.58 -27.61
C LEU A 816 -5.27 6.02 -28.28
N CYS A 817 -4.10 6.47 -27.86
CA CYS A 817 -2.82 5.94 -28.34
C CYS A 817 -2.57 4.51 -27.86
N ALA A 818 -3.04 4.13 -26.67
CA ALA A 818 -2.97 2.76 -26.16
C ALA A 818 -3.88 1.80 -26.94
N PHE A 819 -5.05 2.26 -27.39
CA PHE A 819 -5.98 1.46 -28.22
C PHE A 819 -5.56 1.36 -29.70
N PHE A 820 -5.06 2.45 -30.31
CA PHE A 820 -4.88 2.48 -31.77
C PHE A 820 -3.41 2.46 -32.23
N GLY A 821 -2.45 2.71 -31.33
CA GLY A 821 -1.06 2.95 -31.71
C GLY A 821 -0.91 4.22 -32.57
N PRO A 822 0.30 4.78 -32.69
CA PRO A 822 0.53 6.03 -33.43
C PRO A 822 0.31 5.92 -34.96
N HIS A 823 0.04 4.72 -35.50
CA HIS A 823 0.01 4.47 -36.95
C HIS A 823 -1.36 4.08 -37.53
N LYS A 824 -2.39 3.77 -36.74
CA LYS A 824 -3.71 3.35 -37.29
C LYS A 824 -4.73 4.48 -37.44
N VAL A 825 -4.50 5.65 -36.85
CA VAL A 825 -5.29 6.85 -37.11
C VAL A 825 -4.58 7.66 -38.20
N SER A 826 -4.75 7.23 -39.45
CA SER A 826 -4.15 7.90 -40.60
C SER A 826 -4.65 9.35 -40.71
N CYS A 827 -3.71 10.30 -40.68
CA CYS A 827 -3.90 11.66 -41.20
C CYS A 827 -4.61 11.62 -42.56
N PRO A 828 -5.50 12.58 -42.88
CA PRO A 828 -5.72 12.91 -44.26
C PRO A 828 -4.38 13.38 -44.83
N GLN A 829 -3.82 12.62 -45.77
CA GLN A 829 -2.75 13.11 -46.63
C GLN A 829 -3.25 14.40 -47.29
N GLY A 830 -2.72 15.55 -46.88
CA GLY A 830 -3.19 16.81 -47.41
C GLY A 830 -2.74 18.09 -46.70
N ALA A 831 -1.58 18.13 -46.06
CA ALA A 831 -0.84 19.37 -45.80
C ALA A 831 0.54 19.02 -45.21
N ALA A 832 1.58 19.74 -45.60
CA ALA A 832 2.95 19.64 -45.10
C ALA A 832 3.80 18.45 -45.60
N ALA A 833 3.79 18.20 -46.90
CA ALA A 833 4.99 17.73 -47.60
C ALA A 833 5.61 18.92 -48.34
N GLY A 834 6.46 19.69 -47.66
CA GLY A 834 7.12 20.83 -48.29
C GLY A 834 7.71 21.87 -47.35
N ALA A 835 8.63 21.48 -46.46
CA ALA A 835 9.70 22.35 -45.98
C ALA A 835 10.58 21.58 -44.98
N HIS A 836 11.66 20.97 -45.48
CA HIS A 836 12.98 20.93 -44.83
C HIS A 836 13.88 19.95 -45.61
N HIS A 837 14.29 20.36 -46.81
CA HIS A 837 15.57 19.95 -47.35
C HIS A 837 16.51 21.16 -47.26
N ALA A 838 17.52 21.01 -46.40
CA ALA A 838 18.85 21.61 -46.41
C ALA A 838 19.04 23.01 -47.05
N ARG A 839 19.58 23.96 -46.26
CA ARG A 839 20.85 24.63 -46.60
C ARG A 839 21.39 25.51 -45.47
N VAL A 840 22.54 25.08 -44.94
CA VAL A 840 23.62 25.99 -44.57
C VAL A 840 24.38 26.28 -45.86
N GLN A 841 24.42 27.53 -46.32
CA GLN A 841 25.62 28.16 -46.91
C GLN A 841 25.39 29.63 -47.25
N LEU A 842 26.46 30.39 -47.00
CA LEU A 842 26.64 31.82 -47.12
C LEU A 842 26.57 32.37 -48.57
N ARG A 843 26.31 33.69 -48.61
CA ARG A 843 26.82 34.75 -49.50
C ARG A 843 26.09 35.11 -50.81
N GLU A 844 25.81 36.41 -50.83
CA GLU A 844 25.99 37.41 -51.90
C GLU A 844 24.93 37.57 -53.00
N GLN A 845 24.30 38.75 -52.90
CA GLN A 845 23.68 39.62 -53.89
C GLN A 845 24.06 39.33 -55.36
N THR A 846 23.05 39.18 -56.23
CA THR A 846 22.69 40.13 -57.30
C THR A 846 21.51 39.59 -58.15
N VAL A 847 20.77 40.51 -58.74
CA VAL A 847 19.47 40.46 -59.44
C VAL A 847 19.73 40.91 -60.90
N PRO A 848 18.87 40.74 -61.93
CA PRO A 848 18.12 39.61 -62.52
C PRO A 848 18.37 39.61 -64.08
N PRO A 849 17.43 39.46 -65.06
CA PRO A 849 16.12 38.79 -65.17
C PRO A 849 15.94 37.95 -66.47
N SER A 850 14.70 37.47 -66.69
CA SER A 850 14.06 36.99 -67.94
C SER A 850 14.07 35.46 -68.13
N GLY A 851 12.98 34.80 -68.52
CA GLY A 851 11.62 35.22 -68.83
C GLY A 851 10.83 34.05 -69.44
N ARG A 852 9.51 34.30 -69.64
CA ARG A 852 8.54 33.57 -70.49
C ARG A 852 7.95 32.27 -69.91
N ARG A 853 6.64 32.27 -69.57
CA ARG A 853 5.42 32.15 -70.45
C ARG A 853 5.33 30.72 -71.02
N LEU A 854 4.37 29.87 -70.63
CA LEU A 854 2.89 29.89 -70.68
C LEU A 854 2.41 28.89 -71.74
N HIS A 855 1.46 28.04 -71.31
CA HIS A 855 0.48 27.26 -72.07
C HIS A 855 1.01 26.11 -72.93
N LEU A 856 0.38 24.93 -72.95
CA LEU A 856 -1.04 24.57 -72.76
C LEU A 856 -1.33 23.77 -71.48
#